data_AF-W4PET1-F1
#
_entry.id   AF-W4PET1-F1
#
_cell.length_a   1.000
_cell.length_b   1.000
_cell.length_c   1.000
_cell.angle_alpha   90.00
_cell.angle_beta   90.00
_cell.angle_gamma   90.00
#
_symmetry.space_group_name_H-M   'P 1'
#
loop_
_entity.id
_entity.type
_entity.pdbx_description
1 polymer ?
#
loop_
_entity_poly.entity_id
_entity_poly.type
_entity_poly.pdbx_seq_one_letter_code
_entity_poly.pdbx_strand_id
1 'polypeptide(L)'
;MAKRQKATRFSIQAFDNAHYKTTEQYTRAVDALFDSTTKAISQAAAKGKYDPEKPFSFDDYPGVKSVMQDVTTQLANRLTTTIETGARKQWLFACKKNDGFIASIMDTSKLSKARLNKMQDQNLDALKAFQVRKVEGLNLSERVWRYVGQYREQMETALDAGLGEGRSAQQLARDVKQNLKDPNRLFRRVRDKRGNLVLSKAAKAFHPGRGVYRSSVKNAQRLTRSEINMAYRESDWQRWQSLDFVVGFEVIRSNHEPLCECKTCERLVGRYPKTFKFKGWHPQCMCYAVPILMDEETFDENELGDLKAALRGTTYKHREAANVVPDVPQGFKDWVKDHIDAQKNWASTPYFIKDNFKDGKLSEGLKIDLPKQTVQVDVLAPYQTQIAQARQQATKWGLSVQLTMLEKYVADKDISSIQSRVATIQSKTMQMEQADADIRRKCAEWGLNTYPLDEAMRNPDSKNILAKMAELETRVFDAEKEYKQFISDANKAVIEARKCKGIDISGMLADIATITGDKREWVVAKASYKKALQEFLYKISNAKGVMPISSQMPNELKAKSTYLNGEDYTFDKDFFDLIDPNKPIRLEILDSDSGSYSSYGGDLVHIAGKKRNANSSWETKAVIYHEYGHCIDAQRALWTDSKLIDMRNAQIKMLKKKGEYTVYERKWNHKDGGWYHERVTKTMPMVEYIDTKLQQLQEKILGMKEDVFQKRGITKWDAIEQIGSTRDTIKSLVVKYGSGHTTSYFKKTRMSETEYLAHAFENTFLGNRVFQKYLPDIYNEMIAYIRALKPI
;
A
#
# COMPACT_ATOMS: atom_id res chain seq x y z
N MET A 1 30.75 34.56 22.99
CA MET A 1 30.76 34.45 21.52
C MET A 1 30.53 33.00 21.11
N ALA A 2 29.33 32.64 20.65
CA ALA A 2 29.05 31.29 20.18
C ALA A 2 29.75 31.07 18.82
N LYS A 3 30.60 30.04 18.73
CA LYS A 3 31.19 29.59 17.46
C LYS A 3 30.05 29.16 16.54
N ARG A 4 29.72 29.99 15.55
CA ARG A 4 28.91 29.61 14.38
C ARG A 4 29.57 28.37 13.76
N GLN A 5 28.93 27.21 13.88
CA GLN A 5 29.26 26.06 13.04
C GLN A 5 29.08 26.52 11.59
N LYS A 6 30.15 26.47 10.79
CA LYS A 6 30.08 26.70 9.34
C LYS A 6 29.25 25.54 8.75
N ALA A 7 27.96 25.75 8.58
CA ALA A 7 27.14 24.87 7.75
C ALA A 7 27.71 24.93 6.32
N THR A 8 28.28 23.83 5.85
CA THR A 8 28.66 23.65 4.44
C THR A 8 27.38 23.69 3.59
N ARG A 9 27.00 24.89 3.14
CA ARG A 9 25.80 25.11 2.32
C ARG A 9 25.96 24.37 0.98
N PHE A 10 25.03 23.48 0.67
CA PHE A 10 24.94 22.84 -0.64
C PHE A 10 24.78 23.91 -1.74
N SER A 11 25.51 23.78 -2.85
CA SER A 11 25.48 24.73 -3.96
C SER A 11 25.40 24.02 -5.30
N ILE A 12 24.26 24.18 -5.98
CA ILE A 12 24.05 23.65 -7.34
C ILE A 12 25.09 24.22 -8.31
N GLN A 13 25.36 25.53 -8.21
CA GLN A 13 26.34 26.22 -9.05
C GLN A 13 27.76 25.65 -8.88
N ALA A 14 28.14 25.21 -7.67
CA ALA A 14 29.44 24.59 -7.45
C ALA A 14 29.59 23.26 -8.20
N PHE A 15 28.53 22.45 -8.24
CA PHE A 15 28.51 21.22 -9.04
C PHE A 15 28.51 21.50 -10.53
N ASP A 16 27.77 22.51 -11.01
CA ASP A 16 27.79 22.91 -12.41
C ASP A 16 29.20 23.38 -12.85
N ASN A 17 29.88 24.17 -12.01
CA ASN A 17 31.26 24.59 -12.26
C ASN A 17 32.24 23.39 -12.33
N ALA A 18 32.06 22.38 -11.48
CA ALA A 18 32.85 21.15 -11.53
C ALA A 18 32.55 20.31 -12.79
N HIS A 19 31.28 20.26 -13.20
CA HIS A 19 30.85 19.63 -14.45
C HIS A 19 31.52 20.28 -15.67
N TYR A 20 31.57 21.62 -15.73
CA TYR A 20 32.24 22.33 -16.83
C TYR A 20 33.74 22.04 -16.89
N LYS A 21 34.44 22.06 -15.75
CA LYS A 21 35.87 21.69 -15.67
C LYS A 21 36.11 20.27 -16.18
N THR A 22 35.23 19.33 -15.82
CA THR A 22 35.36 17.93 -16.25
C THR A 22 35.06 17.76 -17.74
N THR A 23 34.08 18.51 -18.26
CA THR A 23 33.76 18.50 -19.69
C THR A 23 34.94 19.02 -20.52
N GLU A 24 35.66 20.04 -20.05
CA GLU A 24 36.91 20.50 -20.68
C GLU A 24 37.99 19.41 -20.67
N GLN A 25 38.12 18.60 -19.62
CA GLN A 25 39.06 17.48 -19.59
C GLN A 25 38.76 16.44 -20.68
N TYR A 26 37.48 16.11 -20.90
CA TYR A 26 37.09 15.21 -22.01
C TYR A 26 37.45 15.81 -23.38
N THR A 27 37.29 17.12 -23.57
CA THR A 27 37.70 17.74 -24.84
C THR A 27 39.21 17.71 -25.08
N ARG A 28 40.03 17.80 -24.02
CA ARG A 28 41.48 17.62 -24.10
C ARG A 28 41.85 16.17 -24.42
N ALA A 29 41.14 15.20 -23.87
CA ALA A 29 41.32 13.79 -24.23
C ALA A 29 41.00 13.55 -25.71
N VAL A 30 39.92 14.16 -26.23
CA VAL A 30 39.60 14.12 -27.66
C VAL A 30 40.72 14.75 -28.50
N ASP A 31 41.23 15.92 -28.12
CA ASP A 31 42.37 16.56 -28.82
C ASP A 31 43.59 15.62 -28.89
N ALA A 32 43.91 14.92 -27.78
CA ALA A 32 45.00 13.95 -27.73
C ALA A 32 44.77 12.72 -28.64
N LEU A 33 43.52 12.26 -28.78
CA LEU A 33 43.19 11.17 -29.71
C LEU A 33 43.45 11.60 -31.17
N PHE A 34 43.04 12.81 -31.55
CA PHE A 34 43.32 13.35 -32.88
C PHE A 34 44.81 13.58 -33.11
N ASP A 35 45.54 14.08 -32.10
CA ASP A 35 46.98 14.31 -32.17
C ASP A 35 47.75 13.00 -32.39
N SER A 36 47.44 11.95 -31.64
CA SER A 36 48.07 10.64 -31.77
C SER A 36 47.78 10.00 -33.14
N THR A 37 46.53 10.10 -33.59
CA THR A 37 46.10 9.62 -34.92
C THR A 37 46.84 10.35 -36.04
N THR A 38 46.92 11.68 -35.95
CA THR A 38 47.61 12.53 -36.92
C THR A 38 49.09 12.18 -37.02
N LYS A 39 49.74 11.94 -35.87
CA LYS A 39 51.15 11.53 -35.81
C LYS A 39 51.38 10.19 -36.51
N ALA A 40 50.55 9.19 -36.24
CA ALA A 40 50.67 7.87 -36.84
C ALA A 40 50.51 7.92 -38.38
N ILE A 41 49.48 8.62 -38.87
CA ILE A 41 49.23 8.76 -40.31
C ILE A 41 50.36 9.55 -40.98
N SER A 42 50.82 10.65 -40.38
CA SER A 42 51.92 11.47 -40.94
C SER A 42 53.25 10.70 -41.00
N GLN A 43 53.52 9.85 -40.01
CA GLN A 43 54.71 8.99 -40.01
C GLN A 43 54.64 7.89 -41.07
N ALA A 44 53.46 7.31 -41.31
CA ALA A 44 53.26 6.34 -42.38
C ALA A 44 53.40 7.01 -43.75
N ALA A 45 52.82 8.20 -43.92
CA ALA A 45 52.93 9.00 -45.13
C ALA A 45 54.38 9.40 -45.40
N ALA A 46 55.14 9.89 -44.43
CA ALA A 46 56.53 10.33 -44.69
C ALA A 46 57.51 9.23 -45.15
N LYS A 47 57.13 7.93 -45.06
CA LYS A 47 57.96 6.80 -45.51
C LYS A 47 57.71 6.40 -46.97
N GLY A 48 56.64 6.89 -47.59
CA GLY A 48 56.29 6.53 -48.97
C GLY A 48 56.96 7.42 -50.01
N LYS A 49 56.93 6.98 -51.26
CA LYS A 49 57.25 7.80 -52.44
C LYS A 49 55.94 8.20 -53.10
N TYR A 50 55.81 9.47 -53.43
CA TYR A 50 54.59 10.06 -53.98
C TYR A 50 54.90 10.80 -55.27
N ASP A 51 53.93 10.82 -56.17
CA ASP A 51 53.98 11.62 -57.38
C ASP A 51 53.74 13.10 -57.03
N PRO A 52 54.73 14.00 -57.22
CA PRO A 52 54.57 15.43 -56.91
C PRO A 52 53.64 16.15 -57.89
N GLU A 53 53.35 15.57 -59.05
CA GLU A 53 52.51 16.18 -60.10
C GLU A 53 51.01 15.83 -59.94
N LYS A 54 50.67 14.95 -58.99
CA LYS A 54 49.29 14.52 -58.71
C LYS A 54 48.89 14.87 -57.26
N PRO A 55 47.68 15.43 -57.03
CA PRO A 55 47.17 15.65 -55.67
C PRO A 55 47.15 14.35 -54.86
N PHE A 56 47.63 14.42 -53.61
CA PHE A 56 47.64 13.26 -52.73
C PHE A 56 46.22 12.79 -52.39
N SER A 57 45.94 11.51 -52.63
CA SER A 57 44.75 10.81 -52.16
C SER A 57 45.15 9.50 -51.48
N PHE A 58 44.51 9.14 -50.36
CA PHE A 58 44.77 7.82 -49.76
C PHE A 58 44.40 6.68 -50.71
N ASP A 59 43.45 6.88 -51.62
CA ASP A 59 43.00 5.81 -52.53
C ASP A 59 44.07 5.39 -53.55
N ASP A 60 45.03 6.27 -53.85
CA ASP A 60 46.14 6.00 -54.75
C ASP A 60 47.28 5.18 -54.09
N TYR A 61 47.30 5.09 -52.76
CA TYR A 61 48.43 4.52 -52.01
C TYR A 61 47.97 3.47 -50.98
N PRO A 62 47.79 2.18 -51.40
CA PRO A 62 47.20 1.13 -50.56
C PRO A 62 47.86 0.93 -49.19
N GLY A 63 49.19 1.06 -49.10
CA GLY A 63 49.92 0.90 -47.84
C GLY A 63 49.57 1.97 -46.80
N VAL A 64 49.55 3.24 -47.19
CA VAL A 64 49.18 4.35 -46.28
C VAL A 64 47.67 4.36 -46.04
N LYS A 65 46.87 3.97 -47.04
CA LYS A 65 45.42 3.80 -46.91
C LYS A 65 45.05 2.84 -45.78
N SER A 66 45.68 1.67 -45.74
CA SER A 66 45.42 0.68 -44.68
C SER A 66 45.69 1.25 -43.29
N VAL A 67 46.85 1.91 -43.11
CA VAL A 67 47.19 2.56 -41.83
C VAL A 67 46.18 3.65 -41.47
N MET A 68 45.79 4.48 -42.43
CA MET A 68 44.78 5.53 -42.22
C MET A 68 43.44 4.92 -41.81
N GLN A 69 42.96 3.88 -42.50
CA GLN A 69 41.70 3.21 -42.18
C GLN A 69 41.71 2.58 -40.78
N ASP A 70 42.80 1.90 -40.41
CA ASP A 70 42.93 1.26 -39.10
C ASP A 70 42.93 2.29 -37.98
N VAL A 71 43.76 3.34 -38.10
CA VAL A 71 43.91 4.36 -37.05
C VAL A 71 42.66 5.24 -36.96
N THR A 72 42.00 5.55 -38.09
CA THR A 72 40.73 6.30 -38.06
C THR A 72 39.56 5.48 -37.50
N THR A 73 39.53 4.17 -37.73
CA THR A 73 38.59 3.26 -37.06
C THR A 73 38.82 3.24 -35.55
N GLN A 74 40.08 3.14 -35.11
CA GLN A 74 40.42 3.22 -33.69
C GLN A 74 40.06 4.58 -33.09
N LEU A 75 40.26 5.68 -33.82
CA LEU A 75 39.85 7.02 -33.42
C LEU A 75 38.33 7.11 -33.25
N ALA A 76 37.55 6.61 -34.21
CA ALA A 76 36.09 6.60 -34.15
C ALA A 76 35.59 5.83 -32.92
N ASN A 77 36.14 4.63 -32.69
CA ASN A 77 35.78 3.78 -31.55
C ASN A 77 36.13 4.46 -30.22
N ARG A 78 37.37 4.95 -30.07
CA ARG A 78 37.82 5.62 -28.84
C ARG A 78 37.06 6.92 -28.57
N LEU A 79 36.74 7.70 -29.61
CA LEU A 79 35.94 8.91 -29.48
C LEU A 79 34.52 8.58 -29.00
N THR A 80 33.88 7.57 -29.60
CA THR A 80 32.56 7.08 -29.18
C THR A 80 32.60 6.63 -27.72
N THR A 81 33.54 5.77 -27.34
CA THR A 81 33.72 5.33 -25.95
C THR A 81 33.98 6.50 -25.00
N THR A 82 34.77 7.49 -25.40
CA THR A 82 35.04 8.68 -24.58
C THR A 82 33.76 9.48 -24.30
N ILE A 83 32.93 9.68 -25.33
CA ILE A 83 31.66 10.40 -25.20
C ILE A 83 30.67 9.61 -24.35
N GLU A 84 30.51 8.31 -24.59
CA GLU A 84 29.60 7.44 -23.82
C GLU A 84 29.99 7.35 -22.36
N THR A 85 31.29 7.15 -22.09
CA THR A 85 31.85 7.10 -20.74
C THR A 85 31.69 8.45 -20.04
N GLY A 86 31.98 9.55 -20.76
CA GLY A 86 31.80 10.90 -20.23
C GLY A 86 30.35 11.20 -19.90
N ALA A 87 29.42 10.86 -20.78
CA ALA A 87 27.98 11.01 -20.58
C ALA A 87 27.51 10.21 -19.36
N ARG A 88 27.90 8.93 -19.24
CA ARG A 88 27.58 8.10 -18.07
C ARG A 88 28.15 8.67 -16.77
N LYS A 89 29.43 9.06 -16.76
CA LYS A 89 30.07 9.63 -15.57
C LYS A 89 29.40 10.93 -15.13
N GLN A 90 29.05 11.81 -16.07
CA GLN A 90 28.39 13.06 -15.74
C GLN A 90 26.92 12.87 -15.37
N TRP A 91 26.23 11.89 -15.95
CA TRP A 91 24.90 11.48 -15.48
C TRP A 91 24.91 11.05 -14.00
N LEU A 92 25.86 10.18 -13.62
CA LEU A 92 26.02 9.75 -12.22
C LEU A 92 26.46 10.92 -11.32
N PHE A 93 27.25 11.86 -11.84
CA PHE A 93 27.63 13.06 -11.11
C PHE A 93 26.43 13.99 -10.86
N ALA A 94 25.50 14.11 -11.82
CA ALA A 94 24.22 14.79 -11.63
C ALA A 94 23.34 14.05 -10.61
N CYS A 95 23.31 12.72 -10.63
CA CYS A 95 22.61 11.94 -9.59
C CYS A 95 23.17 12.27 -8.20
N LYS A 96 24.51 12.26 -8.03
CA LYS A 96 25.18 12.65 -6.78
C LYS A 96 24.87 14.09 -6.37
N LYS A 97 24.77 15.02 -7.32
CA LYS A 97 24.32 16.39 -7.06
C LYS A 97 22.92 16.39 -6.47
N ASN A 98 21.99 15.67 -7.08
CA ASN A 98 20.60 15.61 -6.61
C ASN A 98 20.47 14.88 -5.26
N ASP A 99 21.30 13.88 -4.99
CA ASP A 99 21.35 13.23 -3.66
C ASP A 99 21.83 14.21 -2.59
N GLY A 100 22.88 14.98 -2.89
CA GLY A 100 23.38 16.04 -2.01
C GLY A 100 22.37 17.17 -1.81
N PHE A 101 21.59 17.49 -2.85
CA PHE A 101 20.49 18.45 -2.76
C PHE A 101 19.42 17.97 -1.79
N ILE A 102 18.92 16.74 -1.96
CA ILE A 102 17.90 16.14 -1.08
C ILE A 102 18.41 16.09 0.35
N ALA A 103 19.63 15.60 0.58
CA ALA A 103 20.23 15.54 1.91
C ALA A 103 20.43 16.93 2.56
N SER A 104 20.48 18.00 1.77
CA SER A 104 20.61 19.37 2.29
C SER A 104 19.28 20.00 2.71
N ILE A 105 18.15 19.47 2.23
CA ILE A 105 16.81 20.02 2.50
C ILE A 105 15.95 19.11 3.38
N MET A 106 16.33 17.84 3.59
CA MET A 106 15.62 16.91 4.46
C MET A 106 16.52 15.84 5.09
N ASP A 107 16.15 15.36 6.28
CA ASP A 107 16.84 14.27 6.98
C ASP A 107 16.50 12.92 6.35
N THR A 108 17.30 12.54 5.35
CA THR A 108 17.14 11.28 4.60
C THR A 108 17.19 10.02 5.46
N SER A 109 17.76 10.07 6.68
CA SER A 109 17.82 8.92 7.60
C SER A 109 16.45 8.55 8.18
N LYS A 110 15.50 9.49 8.17
CA LYS A 110 14.14 9.32 8.68
C LYS A 110 13.15 8.87 7.62
N LEU A 111 13.57 8.80 6.34
CA LEU A 111 12.72 8.34 5.25
C LEU A 111 12.72 6.81 5.15
N SER A 112 11.59 6.24 4.75
CA SER A 112 11.53 4.81 4.44
C SER A 112 12.45 4.48 3.27
N LYS A 113 13.05 3.28 3.31
CA LYS A 113 13.95 2.83 2.24
C LYS A 113 13.30 2.85 0.86
N ALA A 114 12.00 2.57 0.77
CA ALA A 114 11.24 2.64 -0.48
C ALA A 114 11.08 4.09 -1.00
N ARG A 115 10.73 5.04 -0.12
CA ARG A 115 10.60 6.47 -0.47
C ARG A 115 11.94 7.04 -0.89
N LEU A 116 13.00 6.73 -0.14
CA LEU A 116 14.37 7.15 -0.45
C LEU A 116 14.85 6.58 -1.80
N ASN A 117 14.63 5.29 -2.08
CA ASN A 117 15.01 4.68 -3.36
C ASN A 117 14.33 5.33 -4.56
N LYS A 118 13.04 5.68 -4.45
CA LYS A 118 12.32 6.39 -5.53
C LYS A 118 12.91 7.77 -5.78
N MET A 119 13.20 8.51 -4.71
CA MET A 119 13.81 9.84 -4.78
C MET A 119 15.28 9.81 -5.21
N GLN A 120 15.97 8.66 -5.01
CA GLN A 120 17.38 8.46 -5.30
C GLN A 120 17.68 7.55 -6.51
N ASP A 121 16.68 7.19 -7.32
CA ASP A 121 16.84 6.45 -8.58
C ASP A 121 17.79 7.13 -9.59
N GLN A 122 18.82 6.39 -10.00
CA GLN A 122 19.80 6.87 -10.98
C GLN A 122 19.25 6.92 -12.41
N ASN A 123 18.05 6.42 -12.68
CA ASN A 123 17.39 6.45 -13.99
C ASN A 123 18.29 5.90 -15.12
N LEU A 124 18.92 4.74 -14.89
CA LEU A 124 19.88 4.16 -15.83
C LEU A 124 19.23 3.74 -17.17
N ASP A 125 17.94 3.42 -17.17
CA ASP A 125 17.19 3.16 -18.40
C ASP A 125 17.03 4.44 -19.25
N ALA A 126 16.81 5.59 -18.62
CA ALA A 126 16.79 6.88 -19.30
C ALA A 126 18.17 7.25 -19.86
N LEU A 127 19.26 6.93 -19.13
CA LEU A 127 20.62 7.06 -19.66
C LEU A 127 20.82 6.17 -20.90
N LYS A 128 20.39 4.91 -20.84
CA LYS A 128 20.48 3.98 -21.98
C LYS A 128 19.70 4.52 -23.18
N ALA A 129 18.46 4.95 -22.97
CA ALA A 129 17.62 5.57 -24.00
C ALA A 129 18.29 6.83 -24.59
N PHE A 130 18.92 7.64 -23.76
CA PHE A 130 19.69 8.80 -24.20
C PHE A 130 20.89 8.39 -25.08
N GLN A 131 21.66 7.37 -24.70
CA GLN A 131 22.84 6.93 -25.44
C GLN A 131 22.51 6.31 -26.80
N VAL A 132 21.41 5.54 -26.90
CA VAL A 132 21.01 4.87 -28.14
C VAL A 132 20.15 5.73 -29.08
N ARG A 133 19.82 6.97 -28.68
CA ARG A 133 18.94 7.85 -29.46
C ARG A 133 19.55 8.22 -30.81
N LYS A 134 18.68 8.35 -31.81
CA LYS A 134 19.02 8.90 -33.13
C LYS A 134 18.77 10.40 -33.17
N VAL A 135 19.76 11.17 -33.62
CA VAL A 135 19.65 12.61 -33.88
C VAL A 135 19.73 12.80 -35.38
N GLU A 136 18.64 13.27 -35.99
CA GLU A 136 18.51 13.40 -37.46
C GLU A 136 18.73 12.06 -38.19
N GLY A 137 18.18 10.99 -37.60
CA GLY A 137 18.33 9.63 -38.14
C GLY A 137 19.65 8.95 -37.80
N LEU A 138 20.63 9.68 -37.25
CA LEU A 138 21.97 9.16 -36.96
C LEU A 138 22.19 8.89 -35.47
N ASN A 139 22.73 7.72 -35.14
CA ASN A 139 23.21 7.40 -33.81
C ASN A 139 24.56 8.09 -33.51
N LEU A 140 25.08 7.93 -32.28
CA LEU A 140 26.33 8.57 -31.86
C LEU A 140 27.53 8.14 -32.73
N SER A 141 27.67 6.84 -33.00
CA SER A 141 28.76 6.30 -33.81
C SER A 141 28.75 6.87 -35.23
N GLU A 142 27.58 6.91 -35.89
CA GLU A 142 27.42 7.48 -37.22
C GLU A 142 27.77 8.97 -37.26
N ARG A 143 27.41 9.73 -36.22
CA ARG A 143 27.78 11.15 -36.08
C ARG A 143 29.28 11.34 -35.85
N VAL A 144 29.92 10.43 -35.12
CA VAL A 144 31.37 10.41 -34.95
C VAL A 144 32.07 10.11 -36.28
N TRP A 145 31.59 9.10 -37.01
CA TRP A 145 32.11 8.71 -38.33
C TRP A 145 32.02 9.84 -39.35
N ARG A 146 30.97 10.66 -39.32
CA ARG A 146 30.88 11.87 -40.15
C ARG A 146 32.07 12.83 -39.93
N TYR A 147 32.52 13.02 -38.69
CA TYR A 147 33.67 13.87 -38.40
C TYR A 147 35.00 13.19 -38.72
N VAL A 148 35.07 11.86 -38.64
CA VAL A 148 36.23 11.09 -39.09
C VAL A 148 36.39 11.15 -40.61
N GLY A 149 35.28 11.14 -41.37
CA GLY A 149 35.29 11.40 -42.82
C GLY A 149 35.83 12.80 -43.15
N GLN A 150 35.30 13.83 -42.46
CA GLN A 150 35.82 15.21 -42.59
C GLN A 150 37.32 15.29 -42.23
N TYR A 151 37.75 14.54 -41.21
CA TYR A 151 39.15 14.47 -40.80
C TYR A 151 40.02 13.83 -41.90
N ARG A 152 39.56 12.77 -42.57
CA ARG A 152 40.28 12.14 -43.69
C ARG A 152 40.54 13.13 -44.83
N GLU A 153 39.52 13.86 -45.28
CA GLU A 153 39.66 14.86 -46.35
C GLU A 153 40.67 15.97 -45.97
N GLN A 154 40.66 16.38 -44.70
CA GLN A 154 41.61 17.35 -44.17
C GLN A 154 43.03 16.81 -44.11
N MET A 155 43.18 15.53 -43.79
CA MET A 155 44.48 14.83 -43.79
C MET A 155 45.03 14.72 -45.22
N GLU A 156 44.22 14.36 -46.22
CA GLU A 156 44.64 14.31 -47.63
C GLU A 156 45.15 15.68 -48.08
N THR A 157 44.37 16.74 -47.83
CA THR A 157 44.76 18.12 -48.16
C THR A 157 46.03 18.57 -47.42
N ALA A 158 46.19 18.17 -46.16
CA ALA A 158 47.34 18.57 -45.35
C ALA A 158 48.62 17.82 -45.71
N LEU A 159 48.51 16.55 -46.10
CA LEU A 159 49.63 15.74 -46.56
C LEU A 159 50.10 16.18 -47.95
N ASP A 160 49.18 16.48 -48.86
CA ASP A 160 49.48 17.03 -50.20
C ASP A 160 50.40 18.27 -50.11
N ALA A 161 50.01 19.24 -49.28
CA ALA A 161 50.77 20.46 -49.07
C ALA A 161 52.14 20.23 -48.39
N GLY A 162 52.26 19.23 -47.52
CA GLY A 162 53.48 18.97 -46.76
C GLY A 162 54.50 18.08 -47.50
N LEU A 163 54.02 17.15 -48.32
CA LEU A 163 54.85 16.24 -49.11
C LEU A 163 55.46 16.94 -50.33
N GLY A 164 54.71 17.85 -50.99
CA GLY A 164 55.24 18.68 -52.08
C GLY A 164 56.38 19.62 -51.69
N GLU A 165 56.52 19.91 -50.39
CA GLU A 165 57.61 20.72 -49.84
C GLU A 165 58.79 19.90 -49.26
N GLY A 166 58.77 18.56 -49.38
CA GLY A 166 59.86 17.68 -48.92
C GLY A 166 60.06 17.62 -47.40
N ARG A 167 59.02 17.90 -46.61
CA ARG A 167 59.11 18.00 -45.14
C ARG A 167 59.37 16.64 -44.47
N SER A 168 60.11 16.65 -43.36
CA SER A 168 60.32 15.45 -42.54
C SER A 168 59.03 14.98 -41.85
N ALA A 169 58.96 13.71 -41.43
CA ALA A 169 57.79 13.16 -40.73
C ALA A 169 57.35 13.97 -39.51
N GLN A 170 58.31 14.52 -38.75
CA GLN A 170 58.04 15.33 -37.56
C GLN A 170 57.53 16.73 -37.92
N GLN A 171 58.04 17.33 -39.00
CA GLN A 171 57.55 18.62 -39.51
C GLN A 171 56.14 18.45 -40.08
N LEU A 172 55.94 17.44 -40.91
CA LEU A 172 54.65 17.08 -41.49
C LEU A 172 53.57 16.89 -40.41
N ALA A 173 53.86 16.11 -39.36
CA ALA A 173 52.92 15.90 -38.26
C ALA A 173 52.57 17.21 -37.51
N ARG A 174 53.54 18.12 -37.32
CA ARG A 174 53.30 19.43 -36.68
C ARG A 174 52.43 20.32 -37.55
N ASP A 175 52.71 20.36 -38.85
CA ASP A 175 51.99 21.20 -39.80
C ASP A 175 50.56 20.70 -40.01
N VAL A 176 50.38 19.39 -40.19
CA VAL A 176 49.06 18.76 -40.27
C VAL A 176 48.25 19.04 -39.01
N LYS A 177 48.86 18.93 -37.81
CA LYS A 177 48.19 19.28 -36.55
C LYS A 177 47.75 20.74 -36.49
N GLN A 178 48.61 21.68 -36.89
CA GLN A 178 48.27 23.11 -36.91
C GLN A 178 47.15 23.40 -37.92
N ASN A 179 47.17 22.72 -39.06
CA ASN A 179 46.18 22.81 -40.12
C ASN A 179 44.83 22.21 -39.72
N LEU A 180 44.81 21.14 -38.93
CA LEU A 180 43.56 20.57 -38.40
C LEU A 180 42.92 21.48 -37.33
N LYS A 181 43.72 22.21 -36.55
CA LYS A 181 43.24 23.17 -35.54
C LYS A 181 42.79 24.49 -36.14
N ASP A 182 43.50 24.96 -37.17
CA ASP A 182 43.17 26.14 -37.97
C ASP A 182 43.27 25.83 -39.47
N PRO A 183 42.19 25.26 -40.07
CA PRO A 183 42.15 24.88 -41.48
C PRO A 183 42.43 26.02 -42.44
N ASN A 184 42.24 27.27 -42.02
CA ASN A 184 42.50 28.44 -42.86
C ASN A 184 43.99 28.64 -43.16
N ARG A 185 44.89 27.98 -42.42
CA ARG A 185 46.34 28.05 -42.63
C ARG A 185 46.80 27.31 -43.89
N LEU A 186 46.17 26.18 -44.21
CA LEU A 186 46.39 25.44 -45.46
C LEU A 186 46.13 26.33 -46.67
N PHE A 187 45.06 27.09 -46.59
CA PHE A 187 44.56 27.92 -47.67
C PHE A 187 45.32 29.25 -47.85
N ARG A 188 46.28 29.53 -46.97
CA ARG A 188 47.21 30.67 -47.04
C ARG A 188 48.59 30.30 -47.61
N ARG A 189 48.86 29.02 -47.91
CA ARG A 189 50.22 28.57 -48.34
C ARG A 189 50.32 28.13 -49.81
N VAL A 190 49.23 28.09 -50.57
CA VAL A 190 49.25 27.72 -51.99
C VAL A 190 49.66 28.92 -52.83
N ARG A 191 50.75 28.80 -53.61
CA ARG A 191 51.26 29.85 -54.51
C ARG A 191 50.93 29.52 -55.96
N ASP A 192 50.57 30.52 -56.76
CA ASP A 192 50.42 30.37 -58.22
C ASP A 192 51.79 30.35 -58.93
N LYS A 193 51.79 30.10 -60.25
CA LYS A 193 53.01 30.09 -61.10
C LYS A 193 53.78 31.44 -61.13
N ARG A 194 53.26 32.49 -60.49
CA ARG A 194 53.88 33.82 -60.33
C ARG A 194 54.28 34.12 -58.88
N GLY A 195 54.19 33.15 -57.98
CA GLY A 195 54.62 33.25 -56.58
C GLY A 195 53.61 33.90 -55.63
N ASN A 196 52.40 34.23 -56.09
CA ASN A 196 51.35 34.87 -55.28
C ASN A 196 50.48 33.86 -54.55
N LEU A 197 50.05 34.18 -53.33
CA LEU A 197 49.18 33.31 -52.53
C LEU A 197 47.75 33.28 -53.12
N VAL A 198 47.26 32.09 -53.47
CA VAL A 198 45.91 31.87 -54.03
C VAL A 198 45.21 30.71 -53.30
N LEU A 199 43.88 30.82 -53.11
CA LEU A 199 43.06 29.73 -52.56
C LEU A 199 43.05 28.54 -53.54
N SER A 200 43.33 27.32 -53.07
CA SER A 200 43.20 26.10 -53.89
C SER A 200 41.75 25.87 -54.35
N LYS A 201 41.55 25.12 -55.44
CA LYS A 201 40.21 24.82 -55.97
C LYS A 201 39.33 24.11 -54.91
N ALA A 202 39.93 23.21 -54.12
CA ALA A 202 39.28 22.59 -52.97
C ALA A 202 38.98 23.59 -51.84
N ALA A 203 39.87 24.55 -51.56
CA ALA A 203 39.67 25.60 -50.55
C ALA A 203 38.53 26.56 -50.88
N LYS A 204 38.36 26.92 -52.17
CA LYS A 204 37.24 27.74 -52.65
C LYS A 204 35.91 26.99 -52.60
N ALA A 205 35.93 25.65 -52.74
CA ALA A 205 34.74 24.81 -52.67
C ALA A 205 34.37 24.38 -51.23
N PHE A 206 35.32 24.43 -50.28
CA PHE A 206 35.12 23.93 -48.92
C PHE A 206 34.37 24.93 -48.03
N HIS A 207 33.05 24.84 -48.05
CA HIS A 207 32.14 25.60 -47.20
C HIS A 207 31.24 24.64 -46.41
N PRO A 208 31.61 24.25 -45.17
CA PRO A 208 30.84 23.29 -44.37
C PRO A 208 29.45 23.80 -43.90
N GLY A 209 29.00 24.97 -44.38
CA GLY A 209 27.75 25.62 -44.02
C GLY A 209 27.84 26.49 -42.76
N ARG A 210 26.77 27.23 -42.47
CA ARG A 210 26.66 28.02 -41.24
C ARG A 210 26.51 27.07 -40.03
N GLY A 211 27.32 27.28 -38.99
CA GLY A 211 27.21 26.54 -37.72
C GLY A 211 28.03 25.25 -37.59
N VAL A 212 28.85 24.91 -38.60
CA VAL A 212 29.79 23.77 -38.58
C VAL A 212 31.22 24.30 -38.64
N TYR A 213 32.11 23.83 -37.77
CA TYR A 213 33.51 24.26 -37.84
C TYR A 213 34.18 23.66 -39.08
N ARG A 214 35.09 24.42 -39.68
CA ARG A 214 36.02 23.87 -40.67
C ARG A 214 36.90 22.78 -40.08
N SER A 215 37.19 22.81 -38.78
CA SER A 215 38.04 21.82 -38.10
C SER A 215 37.21 20.62 -37.64
N SER A 216 37.59 19.42 -38.11
CA SER A 216 37.01 18.15 -37.63
C SER A 216 37.22 17.96 -36.12
N VAL A 217 38.37 18.38 -35.58
CA VAL A 217 38.70 18.34 -34.15
C VAL A 217 37.74 19.24 -33.35
N LYS A 218 37.50 20.49 -33.79
CA LYS A 218 36.56 21.41 -33.10
C LYS A 218 35.12 20.89 -33.16
N ASN A 219 34.72 20.25 -34.26
CA ASN A 219 33.41 19.60 -34.37
C ASN A 219 33.28 18.41 -33.41
N ALA A 220 34.30 17.56 -33.32
CA ALA A 220 34.33 16.45 -32.37
C ALA A 220 34.28 16.96 -30.91
N GLN A 221 35.07 17.98 -30.55
CA GLN A 221 35.00 18.60 -29.23
C GLN A 221 33.62 19.20 -28.94
N ARG A 222 33.01 19.89 -29.93
CA ARG A 222 31.64 20.42 -29.80
C ARG A 222 30.63 19.31 -29.55
N LEU A 223 30.73 18.20 -30.28
CA LEU A 223 29.89 17.03 -30.07
C LEU A 223 30.08 16.50 -28.64
N THR A 224 31.32 16.27 -28.22
CA THR A 224 31.65 15.78 -26.87
C THR A 224 31.08 16.69 -25.78
N ARG A 225 31.31 18.01 -25.84
CA ARG A 225 30.75 18.96 -24.86
C ARG A 225 29.23 18.90 -24.83
N SER A 226 28.60 18.92 -25.99
CA SER A 226 27.14 18.97 -26.10
C SER A 226 26.50 17.69 -25.61
N GLU A 227 26.99 16.52 -26.02
CA GLU A 227 26.45 15.22 -25.59
C GLU A 227 26.59 15.01 -24.08
N ILE A 228 27.75 15.34 -23.51
CA ILE A 228 28.01 15.19 -22.08
C ILE A 228 27.17 16.17 -21.25
N ASN A 229 27.06 17.43 -21.69
CA ASN A 229 26.21 18.42 -21.01
C ASN A 229 24.73 18.06 -21.10
N MET A 230 24.24 17.63 -22.26
CA MET A 230 22.86 17.17 -22.41
C MET A 230 22.57 15.96 -21.51
N ALA A 231 23.50 15.02 -21.35
CA ALA A 231 23.34 13.88 -20.43
C ALA A 231 23.24 14.34 -18.97
N TYR A 232 24.10 15.29 -18.56
CA TYR A 232 24.08 15.87 -17.22
C TYR A 232 22.74 16.58 -16.91
N ARG A 233 22.25 17.38 -17.86
CA ARG A 233 20.98 18.12 -17.72
C ARG A 233 19.74 17.24 -17.81
N GLU A 234 19.75 16.23 -18.68
CA GLU A 234 18.67 15.24 -18.75
C GLU A 234 18.56 14.47 -17.43
N SER A 235 19.70 14.11 -16.82
CA SER A 235 19.68 13.47 -15.49
C SER A 235 18.99 14.35 -14.45
N ASP A 236 19.35 15.64 -14.35
CA ASP A 236 18.66 16.57 -13.45
C ASP A 236 17.15 16.61 -13.70
N TRP A 237 16.75 16.76 -14.96
CA TRP A 237 15.34 16.81 -15.34
C TRP A 237 14.57 15.56 -14.93
N GLN A 238 15.14 14.37 -15.19
CA GLN A 238 14.55 13.08 -14.79
C GLN A 238 14.41 12.96 -13.27
N ARG A 239 15.45 13.38 -12.53
CA ARG A 239 15.42 13.40 -11.06
C ARG A 239 14.28 14.27 -10.57
N TRP A 240 14.17 15.48 -11.08
CA TRP A 240 13.16 16.42 -10.62
C TRP A 240 11.74 15.93 -10.90
N GLN A 241 11.47 15.20 -11.99
CA GLN A 241 10.13 14.64 -12.27
C GLN A 241 9.60 13.80 -11.10
N SER A 242 10.46 12.99 -10.48
CA SER A 242 10.12 12.11 -9.34
C SER A 242 9.96 12.81 -7.99
N LEU A 243 10.32 14.09 -7.87
CA LEU A 243 10.29 14.85 -6.61
C LEU A 243 9.05 15.72 -6.55
N ASP A 244 8.07 15.34 -5.74
CA ASP A 244 6.74 15.99 -5.71
C ASP A 244 6.79 17.43 -5.18
N PHE A 245 7.77 17.74 -4.31
CA PHE A 245 8.01 19.08 -3.78
C PHE A 245 8.76 20.01 -4.76
N VAL A 246 9.15 19.54 -5.94
CA VAL A 246 9.71 20.40 -7.02
C VAL A 246 8.57 20.80 -7.95
N VAL A 247 8.28 22.11 -8.02
CA VAL A 247 7.10 22.67 -8.71
C VAL A 247 7.43 23.35 -10.04
N GLY A 248 8.72 23.48 -10.35
CA GLY A 248 9.26 24.10 -11.55
C GLY A 248 10.77 24.19 -11.48
N PHE A 249 11.39 24.89 -12.42
CA PHE A 249 12.79 25.26 -12.32
C PHE A 249 13.06 26.62 -12.97
N GLU A 250 14.11 27.29 -12.50
CA GLU A 250 14.60 28.54 -13.06
C GLU A 250 15.84 28.28 -13.91
N VAL A 251 15.80 28.70 -15.18
CA VAL A 251 16.94 28.64 -16.10
C VAL A 251 17.74 29.93 -15.95
N ILE A 252 19.00 29.77 -15.55
CA ILE A 252 19.94 30.86 -15.28
C ILE A 252 21.05 30.85 -16.33
N ARG A 253 21.35 32.03 -16.87
CA ARG A 253 22.48 32.23 -17.78
C ARG A 253 23.80 32.20 -17.01
N SER A 254 24.77 31.44 -17.52
CA SER A 254 26.11 31.41 -16.94
C SER A 254 26.87 32.72 -17.19
N ASN A 255 27.72 33.11 -16.24
CA ASN A 255 28.58 34.29 -16.28
C ASN A 255 29.99 34.00 -16.83
N HIS A 256 30.18 32.86 -17.52
CA HIS A 256 31.49 32.49 -18.07
C HIS A 256 31.79 33.25 -19.38
N GLU A 257 32.26 34.48 -19.25
CA GLU A 257 32.60 35.36 -20.37
C GLU A 257 33.93 34.99 -21.05
N PRO A 258 34.06 35.21 -22.38
CA PRO A 258 33.04 35.67 -23.33
C PRO A 258 32.15 34.53 -23.87
N LEU A 259 32.37 33.29 -23.42
CA LEU A 259 31.73 32.08 -23.96
C LEU A 259 30.20 32.04 -23.73
N CYS A 260 29.67 32.86 -22.83
CA CYS A 260 28.26 32.93 -22.46
C CYS A 260 27.53 34.21 -22.92
N GLU A 261 28.09 34.98 -23.86
CA GLU A 261 27.42 36.13 -24.52
C GLU A 261 26.46 35.71 -25.64
N CYS A 262 25.42 34.94 -25.30
CA CYS A 262 24.44 34.44 -26.26
C CYS A 262 23.10 35.18 -26.18
N LYS A 263 22.72 35.89 -27.25
CA LYS A 263 21.42 36.58 -27.38
C LYS A 263 20.22 35.66 -27.16
N THR A 264 20.32 34.41 -27.64
CA THR A 264 19.26 33.40 -27.43
C THR A 264 19.15 33.02 -25.96
N CYS A 265 20.26 32.77 -25.27
CA CYS A 265 20.23 32.44 -23.84
C CYS A 265 19.67 33.59 -23.01
N GLU A 266 20.09 34.82 -23.30
CA GLU A 266 19.60 36.02 -22.63
C GLU A 266 18.08 36.18 -22.73
N ARG A 267 17.50 35.89 -23.90
CA ARG A 267 16.06 36.01 -24.11
C ARG A 267 15.25 34.86 -23.52
N LEU A 268 15.87 33.69 -23.33
CA LEU A 268 15.20 32.47 -22.89
C LEU A 268 15.43 32.13 -21.40
N VAL A 269 16.11 32.98 -20.62
CA VAL A 269 16.16 32.81 -19.16
C VAL A 269 14.80 33.03 -18.52
N GLY A 270 14.56 32.39 -17.37
CA GLY A 270 13.33 32.56 -16.61
C GLY A 270 12.86 31.28 -15.94
N ARG A 271 11.65 31.33 -15.38
CA ARG A 271 11.00 30.20 -14.71
C ARG A 271 10.22 29.36 -15.72
N TYR A 272 10.41 28.06 -15.67
CA TYR A 272 9.78 27.08 -16.55
C TYR A 272 9.01 26.05 -15.72
N PRO A 273 7.91 25.49 -16.29
CA PRO A 273 7.18 24.41 -15.65
C PRO A 273 8.08 23.16 -15.52
N LYS A 274 7.86 22.37 -14.47
CA LYS A 274 8.64 21.15 -14.16
C LYS A 274 8.74 20.18 -15.35
N THR A 275 7.69 20.13 -16.14
CA THR A 275 7.52 19.27 -17.32
C THR A 275 8.35 19.72 -18.52
N PHE A 276 8.80 20.97 -18.58
CA PHE A 276 9.65 21.46 -19.66
C PHE A 276 11.03 20.80 -19.60
N LYS A 277 11.45 20.18 -20.71
CA LYS A 277 12.74 19.49 -20.81
C LYS A 277 13.83 20.45 -21.27
N PHE A 278 14.69 20.87 -20.34
CA PHE A 278 15.83 21.72 -20.62
C PHE A 278 17.15 20.95 -20.64
N LYS A 279 17.77 20.82 -21.83
CA LYS A 279 19.12 20.24 -22.00
C LYS A 279 20.17 21.30 -22.39
N GLY A 280 19.76 22.58 -22.39
CA GLY A 280 20.44 23.72 -22.99
C GLY A 280 19.60 24.41 -24.08
N TRP A 281 20.05 25.56 -24.58
CA TRP A 281 19.39 26.26 -25.71
C TRP A 281 20.06 26.01 -27.06
N HIS A 282 21.37 25.80 -27.04
CA HIS A 282 22.20 25.59 -28.22
C HIS A 282 23.35 24.64 -27.91
N PRO A 283 24.09 24.17 -28.92
CA PRO A 283 25.30 23.38 -28.70
C PRO A 283 26.33 24.15 -27.87
N GLN A 284 27.05 23.46 -26.98
CA GLN A 284 27.96 24.06 -25.98
C GLN A 284 27.31 25.05 -25.00
N CYS A 285 25.99 24.99 -24.78
CA CYS A 285 25.32 25.85 -23.81
C CYS A 285 25.79 25.54 -22.37
N MET A 286 26.18 26.57 -21.63
CA MET A 286 26.57 26.50 -20.21
C MET A 286 25.52 27.12 -19.27
N CYS A 287 24.31 27.38 -19.76
CA CYS A 287 23.21 27.76 -18.88
C CYS A 287 22.80 26.55 -18.02
N TYR A 288 22.33 26.82 -16.81
CA TYR A 288 21.97 25.80 -15.84
C TYR A 288 20.59 26.05 -15.28
N ALA A 289 20.01 25.03 -14.67
CA ALA A 289 18.69 25.09 -14.06
C ALA A 289 18.78 24.86 -12.55
N VAL A 290 17.94 25.56 -11.80
CA VAL A 290 17.79 25.43 -10.34
C VAL A 290 16.33 25.04 -10.05
N PRO A 291 16.07 24.00 -9.26
CA PRO A 291 14.70 23.59 -8.94
C PRO A 291 14.01 24.66 -8.08
N ILE A 292 12.74 24.91 -8.39
CA ILE A 292 11.85 25.74 -7.57
C ILE A 292 11.11 24.79 -6.63
N LEU A 293 11.25 25.03 -5.33
CA LEU A 293 10.60 24.25 -4.29
C LEU A 293 9.16 24.74 -4.07
N MET A 294 8.28 23.81 -3.72
CA MET A 294 6.93 24.07 -3.21
C MET A 294 6.99 25.05 -2.03
N ASP A 295 5.97 25.89 -1.88
CA ASP A 295 5.81 26.74 -0.70
C ASP A 295 5.64 25.91 0.59
N GLU A 296 6.15 26.45 1.71
CA GLU A 296 6.21 25.74 2.99
C GLU A 296 4.83 25.32 3.49
N GLU A 297 3.82 26.19 3.35
CA GLU A 297 2.45 25.91 3.77
C GLU A 297 1.86 24.71 3.01
N THR A 298 1.94 24.70 1.67
CA THR A 298 1.44 23.56 0.88
C THR A 298 2.24 22.29 1.16
N PHE A 299 3.55 22.39 1.39
CA PHE A 299 4.39 21.24 1.75
C PHE A 299 3.96 20.63 3.09
N ASP A 300 3.77 21.44 4.13
CA ASP A 300 3.35 21.00 5.46
C ASP A 300 1.93 20.41 5.44
N GLU A 301 1.02 21.04 4.69
CA GLU A 301 -0.34 20.51 4.50
C GLU A 301 -0.32 19.14 3.81
N ASN A 302 0.56 18.96 2.83
CA ASN A 302 0.71 17.70 2.10
C ASN A 302 1.32 16.60 2.98
N GLU A 303 2.38 16.88 3.73
CA GLU A 303 2.98 15.92 4.68
C GLU A 303 1.98 15.56 5.79
N LEU A 304 1.24 16.53 6.34
CA LEU A 304 0.20 16.28 7.34
C LEU A 304 -0.95 15.44 6.76
N GLY A 305 -1.32 15.69 5.50
CA GLY A 305 -2.29 14.91 4.75
C GLY A 305 -1.89 13.44 4.62
N ASP A 306 -0.63 13.20 4.22
CA ASP A 306 -0.05 11.85 4.14
C ASP A 306 -0.04 11.15 5.49
N LEU A 307 0.36 11.82 6.58
CA LEU A 307 0.34 11.26 7.93
C LEU A 307 -1.08 10.85 8.38
N LYS A 308 -2.08 11.70 8.12
CA LYS A 308 -3.49 11.41 8.43
C LYS A 308 -4.03 10.25 7.60
N ALA A 309 -3.63 10.16 6.34
CA ALA A 309 -4.07 9.10 5.44
C ALA A 309 -3.43 7.75 5.79
N ALA A 310 -2.14 7.75 6.15
CA ALA A 310 -1.42 6.57 6.63
C ALA A 310 -2.04 6.00 7.93
N LEU A 311 -2.41 6.87 8.88
CA LEU A 311 -3.11 6.46 10.11
C LEU A 311 -4.45 5.74 9.85
N ARG A 312 -5.09 6.05 8.72
CA ARG A 312 -6.40 5.52 8.30
C ARG A 312 -6.31 4.42 7.26
N GLY A 313 -5.11 4.06 6.79
CA GLY A 313 -4.91 3.11 5.69
C GLY A 313 -5.48 3.59 4.34
N THR A 314 -5.50 4.91 4.11
CA THR A 314 -6.03 5.55 2.89
C THR A 314 -4.94 6.32 2.15
N THR A 315 -5.19 6.78 0.92
CA THR A 315 -4.27 7.63 0.15
C THR A 315 -4.70 9.10 0.20
N TYR A 316 -3.73 10.02 0.33
CA TYR A 316 -3.98 11.45 0.34
C TYR A 316 -3.77 12.04 -1.07
N LYS A 317 -4.74 12.85 -1.53
CA LYS A 317 -4.61 13.63 -2.75
C LYS A 317 -3.88 14.93 -2.41
N HIS A 318 -2.65 15.05 -2.90
CA HIS A 318 -1.82 16.23 -2.66
C HIS A 318 -2.47 17.49 -3.24
N ARG A 319 -2.36 18.59 -2.49
CA ARG A 319 -2.71 19.93 -2.93
C ARG A 319 -1.66 20.43 -3.91
N GLU A 320 -2.12 21.17 -4.92
CA GLU A 320 -1.22 21.89 -5.82
C GLU A 320 -0.64 23.11 -5.10
N ALA A 321 0.66 23.33 -5.27
CA ALA A 321 1.38 24.45 -4.69
C ALA A 321 0.90 25.78 -5.25
N ALA A 322 0.75 26.79 -4.41
CA ALA A 322 0.38 28.14 -4.87
C ALA A 322 1.47 28.73 -5.79
N ASN A 323 2.73 28.34 -5.56
CA ASN A 323 3.89 28.78 -6.33
C ASN A 323 4.26 27.87 -7.51
N VAL A 324 3.35 27.00 -7.97
CA VAL A 324 3.56 26.22 -9.20
C VAL A 324 3.88 27.16 -10.35
N VAL A 325 4.78 26.75 -11.25
CA VAL A 325 5.06 27.51 -12.47
C VAL A 325 4.16 26.96 -13.57
N PRO A 326 3.04 27.64 -13.91
CA PRO A 326 2.01 27.06 -14.78
C PRO A 326 2.38 27.16 -16.26
N ASP A 327 3.32 28.02 -16.63
CA ASP A 327 3.61 28.34 -18.04
C ASP A 327 5.07 28.76 -18.23
N VAL A 328 5.53 28.79 -19.48
CA VAL A 328 6.85 29.27 -19.90
C VAL A 328 6.94 30.80 -19.83
N PRO A 329 8.14 31.39 -19.67
CA PRO A 329 8.28 32.83 -19.47
C PRO A 329 7.92 33.61 -20.74
N GLN A 330 7.52 34.88 -20.59
CA GLN A 330 7.08 35.72 -21.72
C GLN A 330 8.16 35.84 -22.81
N GLY A 331 9.43 36.01 -22.42
CA GLY A 331 10.54 36.06 -23.38
C GLY A 331 10.66 34.83 -24.27
N PHE A 332 10.28 33.64 -23.75
CA PHE A 332 10.20 32.40 -24.53
C PHE A 332 9.03 32.44 -25.50
N LYS A 333 7.84 32.88 -25.07
CA LYS A 333 6.65 32.99 -25.94
C LYS A 333 6.89 33.96 -27.10
N ASP A 334 7.50 35.11 -26.80
CA ASP A 334 7.86 36.10 -27.82
C ASP A 334 8.90 35.54 -28.78
N TRP A 335 9.91 34.84 -28.25
CA TRP A 335 10.90 34.17 -29.09
C TRP A 335 10.26 33.12 -30.01
N VAL A 336 9.32 32.32 -29.50
CA VAL A 336 8.57 31.34 -30.31
C VAL A 336 7.81 32.04 -31.42
N LYS A 337 7.05 33.08 -31.09
CA LYS A 337 6.26 33.86 -32.06
C LYS A 337 7.14 34.41 -33.19
N ASP A 338 8.29 34.97 -32.85
CA ASP A 338 9.25 35.52 -33.83
C ASP A 338 9.85 34.46 -34.76
N HIS A 339 9.83 33.19 -34.36
CA HIS A 339 10.51 32.10 -35.07
C HIS A 339 9.57 31.07 -35.72
N ILE A 340 8.24 31.19 -35.59
CA ILE A 340 7.27 30.29 -36.24
C ILE A 340 7.50 30.25 -37.76
N ASP A 341 7.55 31.41 -38.42
CA ASP A 341 7.77 31.45 -39.87
C ASP A 341 9.22 31.13 -40.25
N ALA A 342 10.18 31.56 -39.42
CA ALA A 342 11.59 31.26 -39.65
C ALA A 342 11.89 29.75 -39.63
N GLN A 343 11.13 28.97 -38.84
CA GLN A 343 11.31 27.53 -38.70
C GLN A 343 11.20 26.77 -40.03
N LYS A 344 10.38 27.25 -40.97
CA LYS A 344 10.20 26.64 -42.30
C LYS A 344 11.52 26.53 -43.08
N ASN A 345 12.47 27.42 -42.81
CA ASN A 345 13.77 27.50 -43.50
C ASN A 345 14.92 26.92 -42.67
N TRP A 346 14.66 26.26 -41.55
CA TRP A 346 15.71 25.70 -40.72
C TRP A 346 16.24 24.39 -41.28
N ALA A 347 17.56 24.30 -41.44
CA ALA A 347 18.23 23.06 -41.80
C ALA A 347 18.13 21.98 -40.71
N SER A 348 17.95 22.38 -39.45
CA SER A 348 17.77 21.47 -38.32
C SER A 348 16.98 22.10 -37.19
N THR A 349 16.10 21.31 -36.57
CA THR A 349 15.31 21.76 -35.41
C THR A 349 16.14 21.64 -34.12
N PRO A 350 16.25 22.72 -33.32
CA PRO A 350 16.86 22.70 -31.99
C PRO A 350 16.27 21.64 -31.07
N TYR A 351 17.10 21.07 -30.19
CA TYR A 351 16.70 19.94 -29.34
C TYR A 351 15.60 20.32 -28.33
N PHE A 352 15.63 21.53 -27.74
CA PHE A 352 14.57 21.96 -26.83
C PHE A 352 13.21 22.11 -27.53
N ILE A 353 13.19 22.33 -28.86
CA ILE A 353 11.94 22.36 -29.63
C ILE A 353 11.48 20.93 -29.92
N LYS A 354 12.38 20.04 -30.35
CA LYS A 354 12.07 18.62 -30.56
C LYS A 354 11.50 17.96 -29.29
N ASP A 355 12.09 18.27 -28.15
CA ASP A 355 11.72 17.71 -26.85
C ASP A 355 10.41 18.27 -26.31
N ASN A 356 10.06 19.54 -26.58
CA ASN A 356 8.94 20.22 -25.92
C ASN A 356 7.76 20.61 -26.83
N PHE A 357 7.86 20.60 -28.16
CA PHE A 357 6.78 20.98 -29.09
C PHE A 357 6.21 19.79 -29.86
N LYS A 358 4.90 19.84 -30.17
CA LYS A 358 4.20 18.79 -30.92
C LYS A 358 4.86 18.64 -32.29
N ASP A 359 5.30 17.42 -32.61
CA ASP A 359 6.10 17.11 -33.80
C ASP A 359 7.35 17.98 -34.03
N GLY A 360 7.82 18.68 -33.00
CA GLY A 360 8.91 19.65 -33.11
C GLY A 360 8.55 20.92 -33.89
N LYS A 361 7.26 21.24 -34.04
CA LYS A 361 6.76 22.42 -34.75
C LYS A 361 6.32 23.50 -33.77
N LEU A 362 6.81 24.72 -33.95
CA LEU A 362 6.46 25.87 -33.10
C LEU A 362 4.97 26.23 -33.22
N SER A 363 4.38 26.05 -34.41
CA SER A 363 2.98 26.36 -34.70
C SER A 363 1.96 25.45 -34.00
N GLU A 364 2.35 24.21 -33.68
CA GLU A 364 1.48 23.20 -33.05
C GLU A 364 1.44 23.32 -31.52
N GLY A 365 2.23 24.25 -30.96
CA GLY A 365 2.35 24.47 -29.53
C GLY A 365 3.14 23.39 -28.78
N LEU A 366 3.21 23.54 -27.46
CA LEU A 366 3.94 22.62 -26.59
C LEU A 366 3.26 21.24 -26.54
N LYS A 367 4.07 20.17 -26.48
CA LYS A 367 3.66 18.78 -26.18
C LYS A 367 3.07 18.61 -24.78
N ILE A 368 3.34 19.59 -23.93
CA ILE A 368 3.06 19.57 -22.51
C ILE A 368 1.68 20.21 -22.32
N ASP A 369 0.75 19.47 -21.73
CA ASP A 369 -0.45 20.06 -21.14
C ASP A 369 0.02 20.90 -19.94
N LEU A 370 0.19 22.19 -20.16
CA LEU A 370 0.51 23.16 -19.11
C LEU A 370 -0.59 23.11 -18.04
N PRO A 371 -0.26 23.13 -16.73
CA PRO A 371 -1.27 23.24 -15.69
C PRO A 371 -2.12 24.49 -15.95
N LYS A 372 -3.38 24.30 -16.34
CA LYS A 372 -4.26 25.43 -16.66
C LYS A 372 -4.54 26.21 -15.38
N GLN A 373 -4.19 27.50 -15.35
CA GLN A 373 -4.83 28.43 -14.42
C GLN A 373 -6.33 28.45 -14.72
N THR A 374 -7.14 28.05 -13.75
CA THR A 374 -8.59 28.25 -13.80
C THR A 374 -8.88 29.75 -13.73
N VAL A 375 -9.25 30.34 -14.87
CA VAL A 375 -9.95 31.62 -14.93
C VAL A 375 -11.27 31.45 -14.18
N GLN A 376 -11.61 32.39 -13.30
CA GLN A 376 -12.88 32.40 -12.54
C GLN A 376 -14.09 32.47 -13.48
N VAL A 377 -14.55 31.31 -13.94
CA VAL A 377 -15.96 31.04 -14.19
C VAL A 377 -16.56 30.71 -12.83
N ASP A 378 -17.83 31.03 -12.58
CA ASP A 378 -18.52 30.50 -11.40
C ASP A 378 -18.51 28.97 -11.49
N VAL A 379 -17.49 28.36 -10.87
CA VAL A 379 -17.19 26.92 -10.94
C VAL A 379 -18.32 26.08 -10.36
N LEU A 380 -19.23 26.70 -9.58
CA LEU A 380 -20.37 26.03 -8.98
C LEU A 380 -21.60 26.01 -9.89
N ALA A 381 -21.68 26.87 -10.92
CA ALA A 381 -22.87 26.98 -11.78
C ALA A 381 -23.34 25.63 -12.37
N PRO A 382 -22.46 24.73 -12.86
CA PRO A 382 -22.88 23.42 -13.37
C PRO A 382 -23.39 22.46 -12.29
N TYR A 383 -23.11 22.73 -11.01
CA TYR A 383 -23.39 21.82 -9.88
C TYR A 383 -24.50 22.31 -8.96
N GLN A 384 -25.04 23.53 -9.17
CA GLN A 384 -26.04 24.12 -8.28
C GLN A 384 -27.27 23.22 -8.08
N THR A 385 -27.78 22.60 -9.15
CA THR A 385 -28.93 21.68 -9.08
C THR A 385 -28.62 20.44 -8.23
N GLN A 386 -27.43 19.85 -8.39
CA GLN A 386 -27.02 18.66 -7.64
C GLN A 386 -26.79 18.99 -6.16
N ILE A 387 -26.21 20.16 -5.87
CA ILE A 387 -26.03 20.67 -4.51
C ILE A 387 -27.39 20.91 -3.85
N ALA A 388 -28.34 21.55 -4.56
CA ALA A 388 -29.68 21.79 -4.04
C ALA A 388 -30.44 20.49 -3.73
N GLN A 389 -30.37 19.50 -4.62
CA GLN A 389 -30.95 18.17 -4.39
C GLN A 389 -30.30 17.47 -3.19
N ALA A 390 -28.97 17.50 -3.09
CA ALA A 390 -28.25 16.89 -1.96
C ALA A 390 -28.60 17.57 -0.62
N ARG A 391 -28.78 18.90 -0.60
CA ARG A 391 -29.25 19.63 0.58
C ARG A 391 -30.62 19.12 1.02
N GLN A 392 -31.58 19.07 0.10
CA GLN A 392 -32.93 18.59 0.38
C GLN A 392 -32.93 17.15 0.92
N GLN A 393 -32.17 16.26 0.29
CA GLN A 393 -32.02 14.87 0.70
C GLN A 393 -31.38 14.73 2.09
N ALA A 394 -30.31 15.49 2.34
CA ALA A 394 -29.64 15.47 3.63
C ALA A 394 -30.53 16.00 4.76
N THR A 395 -31.31 17.05 4.51
CA THR A 395 -32.29 17.57 5.47
C THR A 395 -33.42 16.56 5.74
N LYS A 396 -33.99 15.96 4.70
CA LYS A 396 -35.06 14.95 4.82
C LYS A 396 -34.66 13.79 5.73
N TRP A 397 -33.40 13.34 5.65
CA TRP A 397 -32.91 12.16 6.34
C TRP A 397 -32.05 12.45 7.58
N GLY A 398 -31.91 13.72 7.99
CA GLY A 398 -31.12 14.08 9.17
C GLY A 398 -29.63 13.77 9.04
N LEU A 399 -29.07 13.92 7.84
CA LEU A 399 -27.65 13.72 7.53
C LEU A 399 -26.83 14.99 7.84
N SER A 400 -26.94 15.48 9.08
CA SER A 400 -26.40 16.78 9.53
C SER A 400 -24.89 16.91 9.30
N VAL A 401 -24.11 15.88 9.58
CA VAL A 401 -22.65 15.88 9.36
C VAL A 401 -22.32 16.03 7.88
N GLN A 402 -23.02 15.30 7.01
CA GLN A 402 -22.78 15.34 5.57
C GLN A 402 -23.23 16.67 4.98
N LEU A 403 -24.32 17.25 5.48
CA LEU A 403 -24.79 18.57 5.10
C LEU A 403 -23.76 19.65 5.48
N THR A 404 -23.28 19.67 6.73
CA THR A 404 -22.26 20.64 7.18
C THR A 404 -20.98 20.52 6.36
N MET A 405 -20.55 19.30 6.01
CA MET A 405 -19.39 19.10 5.14
C MET A 405 -19.65 19.59 3.71
N LEU A 406 -20.85 19.35 3.16
CA LEU A 406 -21.24 19.85 1.85
C LEU A 406 -21.21 21.39 1.83
N GLU A 407 -21.80 22.05 2.82
CA GLU A 407 -21.79 23.51 2.92
C GLU A 407 -20.38 24.07 3.02
N LYS A 408 -19.51 23.42 3.79
CA LYS A 408 -18.09 23.78 3.84
C LYS A 408 -17.44 23.69 2.46
N TYR A 409 -17.61 22.58 1.74
CA TYR A 409 -17.00 22.43 0.42
C TYR A 409 -17.58 23.37 -0.64
N VAL A 410 -18.86 23.73 -0.53
CA VAL A 410 -19.50 24.75 -1.37
C VAL A 410 -18.92 26.14 -1.07
N ALA A 411 -18.72 26.49 0.20
CA ALA A 411 -18.05 27.74 0.60
C ALA A 411 -16.59 27.79 0.11
N ASP A 412 -15.88 26.66 0.23
CA ASP A 412 -14.48 26.49 -0.20
C ASP A 412 -14.34 26.34 -1.73
N LYS A 413 -15.45 26.25 -2.48
CA LYS A 413 -15.51 25.99 -3.94
C LYS A 413 -14.77 24.72 -4.37
N ASP A 414 -14.68 23.70 -3.52
CA ASP A 414 -14.02 22.43 -3.79
C ASP A 414 -14.94 21.46 -4.56
N ILE A 415 -14.90 21.55 -5.89
CA ILE A 415 -15.76 20.75 -6.79
C ILE A 415 -15.61 19.24 -6.57
N SER A 416 -14.39 18.75 -6.36
CA SER A 416 -14.14 17.32 -6.18
C SER A 416 -14.77 16.81 -4.88
N SER A 417 -14.62 17.58 -3.81
CA SER A 417 -15.24 17.23 -2.52
C SER A 417 -16.75 17.44 -2.53
N ILE A 418 -17.27 18.44 -3.26
CA ILE A 418 -18.71 18.62 -3.50
C ILE A 418 -19.28 17.40 -4.21
N GLN A 419 -18.72 16.98 -5.35
CA GLN A 419 -19.22 15.83 -6.11
C GLN A 419 -19.17 14.54 -5.28
N SER A 420 -18.05 14.30 -4.58
CA SER A 420 -17.90 13.16 -3.68
C SER A 420 -18.92 13.19 -2.53
N ARG A 421 -19.17 14.37 -1.95
CA ARG A 421 -20.14 14.53 -0.86
C ARG A 421 -21.57 14.38 -1.35
N VAL A 422 -21.93 14.94 -2.50
CA VAL A 422 -23.21 14.75 -3.18
C VAL A 422 -23.46 13.27 -3.43
N ALA A 423 -22.49 12.55 -4.03
CA ALA A 423 -22.60 11.11 -4.25
C ALA A 423 -22.78 10.32 -2.94
N THR A 424 -22.07 10.72 -1.88
CA THR A 424 -22.23 10.11 -0.55
C THR A 424 -23.63 10.34 0.01
N ILE A 425 -24.17 11.56 -0.11
CA ILE A 425 -25.52 11.90 0.35
C ILE A 425 -26.55 11.10 -0.46
N GLN A 426 -26.45 11.09 -1.78
CA GLN A 426 -27.34 10.34 -2.67
C GLN A 426 -27.34 8.84 -2.35
N SER A 427 -26.15 8.24 -2.16
CA SER A 427 -26.03 6.83 -1.80
C SER A 427 -26.66 6.51 -0.44
N LYS A 428 -26.41 7.35 0.58
CA LYS A 428 -27.00 7.18 1.91
C LYS A 428 -28.52 7.35 1.89
N THR A 429 -29.00 8.37 1.19
CA THR A 429 -30.43 8.62 1.02
C THR A 429 -31.11 7.46 0.32
N MET A 430 -30.52 6.92 -0.75
CA MET A 430 -31.06 5.75 -1.45
C MET A 430 -31.15 4.52 -0.52
N GLN A 431 -30.11 4.27 0.28
CA GLN A 431 -30.13 3.18 1.26
C GLN A 431 -31.23 3.39 2.32
N MET A 432 -31.40 4.61 2.81
CA MET A 432 -32.42 4.93 3.81
C MET A 432 -33.84 4.88 3.23
N GLU A 433 -34.04 5.33 1.99
CA GLU A 433 -35.32 5.21 1.27
C GLU A 433 -35.71 3.76 1.03
N GLN A 434 -34.74 2.93 0.61
CA GLN A 434 -34.97 1.50 0.44
C GLN A 434 -35.29 0.83 1.78
N ALA A 435 -34.53 1.14 2.83
CA ALA A 435 -34.75 0.59 4.17
C ALA A 435 -36.13 0.98 4.72
N ASP A 436 -36.56 2.24 4.55
CA ASP A 436 -37.89 2.72 4.93
C ASP A 436 -39.00 1.98 4.18
N ALA A 437 -38.88 1.86 2.86
CA ALA A 437 -39.88 1.16 2.05
C ALA A 437 -39.97 -0.33 2.41
N ASP A 438 -38.82 -0.99 2.60
CA ASP A 438 -38.74 -2.40 2.95
C ASP A 438 -39.30 -2.67 4.35
N ILE A 439 -38.96 -1.85 5.34
CA ILE A 439 -39.48 -2.04 6.70
C ILE A 439 -40.97 -1.75 6.79
N ARG A 440 -41.47 -0.72 6.10
CA ARG A 440 -42.91 -0.43 6.06
C ARG A 440 -43.70 -1.55 5.39
N ARG A 441 -43.19 -2.10 4.29
CA ARG A 441 -43.80 -3.28 3.64
C ARG A 441 -43.86 -4.47 4.60
N LYS A 442 -42.74 -4.80 5.25
CA LYS A 442 -42.68 -5.89 6.24
C LYS A 442 -43.63 -5.63 7.41
N CYS A 443 -43.66 -4.43 7.96
CA CYS A 443 -44.59 -4.09 9.04
C CYS A 443 -46.06 -4.24 8.61
N ALA A 444 -46.41 -3.84 7.38
CA ALA A 444 -47.76 -4.00 6.84
C ALA A 444 -48.18 -5.47 6.70
N GLU A 445 -47.27 -6.34 6.23
CA GLU A 445 -47.50 -7.79 6.14
C GLU A 445 -47.84 -8.42 7.51
N TRP A 446 -47.27 -7.89 8.59
CA TRP A 446 -47.45 -8.39 9.95
C TRP A 446 -48.43 -7.56 10.79
N GLY A 447 -48.99 -6.46 10.25
CA GLY A 447 -49.89 -5.57 11.00
C GLY A 447 -49.21 -4.78 12.12
N LEU A 448 -47.89 -4.54 12.02
CA LEU A 448 -47.11 -3.81 13.02
C LEU A 448 -47.18 -2.28 12.76
N ASN A 449 -47.33 -1.50 13.83
CA ASN A 449 -47.40 -0.04 13.77
C ASN A 449 -46.02 0.61 13.52
N THR A 450 -45.94 1.50 12.52
CA THR A 450 -44.74 2.26 12.13
C THR A 450 -44.61 3.63 12.80
N TYR A 451 -45.53 4.02 13.69
CA TYR A 451 -45.52 5.31 14.39
C TYR A 451 -44.16 5.73 14.96
N PRO A 452 -43.36 4.84 15.59
CA PRO A 452 -42.04 5.24 16.10
C PRO A 452 -41.09 5.77 15.02
N LEU A 453 -41.22 5.27 13.79
CA LEU A 453 -40.45 5.75 12.64
C LEU A 453 -41.01 7.08 12.11
N ASP A 454 -42.35 7.20 12.05
CA ASP A 454 -43.02 8.45 11.64
C ASP A 454 -42.69 9.62 12.58
N GLU A 455 -42.62 9.36 13.88
CA GLU A 455 -42.19 10.33 14.90
C GLU A 455 -40.73 10.75 14.71
N ALA A 456 -39.82 9.81 14.46
CA ALA A 456 -38.41 10.11 14.21
C ALA A 456 -38.19 10.94 12.94
N MET A 457 -39.07 10.80 11.94
CA MET A 457 -39.01 11.59 10.70
C MET A 457 -39.55 13.02 10.85
N ARG A 458 -40.26 13.37 11.93
CA ARG A 458 -40.71 14.76 12.19
C ARG A 458 -39.57 15.69 12.58
N ASN A 459 -38.54 15.16 13.24
CA ASN A 459 -37.30 15.86 13.54
C ASN A 459 -36.11 15.00 13.08
N PRO A 460 -35.77 15.04 11.77
CA PRO A 460 -34.86 14.08 11.17
C PRO A 460 -33.47 14.11 11.79
N ASP A 461 -33.10 13.00 12.44
CA ASP A 461 -31.73 12.65 12.80
C ASP A 461 -31.45 11.25 12.27
N SER A 462 -30.43 11.12 11.42
CA SER A 462 -30.15 9.86 10.72
C SER A 462 -29.88 8.69 11.67
N LYS A 463 -29.29 8.93 12.85
CA LYS A 463 -29.04 7.86 13.83
C LYS A 463 -30.33 7.41 14.48
N ASN A 464 -31.19 8.36 14.87
CA ASN A 464 -32.49 8.04 15.45
C ASN A 464 -33.40 7.30 14.46
N ILE A 465 -33.46 7.76 13.21
CA ILE A 465 -34.24 7.11 12.14
C ILE A 465 -33.79 5.67 11.92
N LEU A 466 -32.47 5.44 11.77
CA LEU A 466 -31.93 4.10 11.58
C LEU A 466 -32.16 3.20 12.81
N ALA A 467 -32.08 3.76 14.02
CA ALA A 467 -32.38 3.02 15.24
C ALA A 467 -33.85 2.56 15.28
N LYS A 468 -34.79 3.42 14.85
CA LYS A 468 -36.22 3.08 14.78
C LYS A 468 -36.55 2.08 13.67
N MET A 469 -35.85 2.14 12.54
CA MET A 469 -35.93 1.08 11.52
C MET A 469 -35.45 -0.27 12.07
N ALA A 470 -34.30 -0.30 12.75
CA ALA A 470 -33.76 -1.52 13.35
C ALA A 470 -34.66 -2.09 14.46
N GLU A 471 -35.29 -1.23 15.26
CA GLU A 471 -36.30 -1.61 16.25
C GLU A 471 -37.48 -2.33 15.58
N LEU A 472 -38.00 -1.77 14.47
CA LEU A 472 -39.07 -2.39 13.69
C LEU A 472 -38.63 -3.70 13.01
N GLU A 473 -37.41 -3.76 12.49
CA GLU A 473 -36.86 -4.99 11.89
C GLU A 473 -36.78 -6.12 12.91
N THR A 474 -36.36 -5.80 14.13
CA THR A 474 -36.33 -6.76 15.24
C THR A 474 -37.73 -7.27 15.55
N ARG A 475 -38.73 -6.38 15.62
CA ARG A 475 -40.13 -6.75 15.86
C ARG A 475 -40.70 -7.64 14.76
N VAL A 476 -40.38 -7.37 13.49
CA VAL A 476 -40.76 -8.22 12.36
C VAL A 476 -40.09 -9.59 12.45
N PHE A 477 -38.77 -9.61 12.70
CA PHE A 477 -38.00 -10.84 12.81
C PHE A 477 -38.52 -11.73 13.94
N ASP A 478 -38.80 -11.16 15.11
CA ASP A 478 -39.35 -11.88 16.24
C ASP A 478 -40.75 -12.43 15.93
N ALA A 479 -41.60 -11.63 15.29
CA ALA A 479 -42.92 -12.08 14.85
C ALA A 479 -42.83 -13.26 13.86
N GLU A 480 -41.95 -13.17 12.86
CA GLU A 480 -41.72 -14.21 11.86
C GLU A 480 -41.13 -15.48 12.46
N LYS A 481 -40.13 -15.35 13.33
CA LYS A 481 -39.48 -16.46 14.01
C LYS A 481 -40.48 -17.19 14.91
N GLU A 482 -41.21 -16.46 15.75
CA GLU A 482 -42.23 -17.04 16.63
C GLU A 482 -43.33 -17.73 15.82
N TYR A 483 -43.79 -17.11 14.73
CA TYR A 483 -44.78 -17.69 13.82
C TYR A 483 -44.30 -18.97 13.16
N LYS A 484 -43.11 -18.99 12.55
CA LYS A 484 -42.56 -20.18 11.89
C LYS A 484 -42.37 -21.33 12.87
N GLN A 485 -41.89 -21.02 14.08
CA GLN A 485 -41.75 -22.01 15.14
C GLN A 485 -43.11 -22.60 15.51
N PHE A 486 -44.11 -21.75 15.73
CA PHE A 486 -45.47 -22.17 16.02
C PHE A 486 -46.05 -23.07 14.93
N ILE A 487 -45.97 -22.66 13.66
CA ILE A 487 -46.50 -23.44 12.52
C ILE A 487 -45.78 -24.79 12.38
N SER A 488 -44.46 -24.82 12.58
CA SER A 488 -43.70 -26.08 12.60
C SER A 488 -44.18 -27.00 13.72
N ASP A 489 -44.27 -26.48 14.94
CA ASP A 489 -44.64 -27.27 16.12
C ASP A 489 -46.09 -27.74 16.05
N ALA A 490 -47.00 -26.89 15.57
CA ALA A 490 -48.40 -27.22 15.33
C ALA A 490 -48.56 -28.30 14.26
N ASN A 491 -47.86 -28.21 13.13
CA ASN A 491 -47.91 -29.25 12.09
C ASN A 491 -47.33 -30.58 12.59
N LYS A 492 -46.22 -30.55 13.32
CA LYS A 492 -45.67 -31.76 13.97
C LYS A 492 -46.66 -32.34 14.96
N ALA A 493 -47.28 -31.51 15.79
CA ALA A 493 -48.31 -31.95 16.73
C ALA A 493 -49.48 -32.61 15.99
N VAL A 494 -49.94 -32.05 14.87
CA VAL A 494 -51.02 -32.65 14.07
C VAL A 494 -50.62 -34.03 13.50
N ILE A 495 -49.41 -34.15 12.95
CA ILE A 495 -48.88 -35.43 12.45
C ILE A 495 -48.80 -36.46 13.58
N GLU A 496 -48.32 -36.04 14.74
CA GLU A 496 -48.18 -36.90 15.90
C GLU A 496 -49.55 -37.29 16.48
N ALA A 497 -50.52 -36.39 16.51
CA ALA A 497 -51.89 -36.67 16.96
C ALA A 497 -52.58 -37.72 16.09
N ARG A 498 -52.35 -37.73 14.77
CA ARG A 498 -52.90 -38.74 13.84
C ARG A 498 -52.46 -40.17 14.16
N LYS A 499 -51.36 -40.34 14.90
CA LYS A 499 -50.85 -41.66 15.35
C LYS A 499 -51.52 -42.14 16.64
N CYS A 500 -52.28 -41.28 17.32
CA CYS A 500 -53.00 -41.59 18.56
C CYS A 500 -54.49 -41.82 18.29
N LYS A 501 -55.12 -42.80 18.95
CA LYS A 501 -56.58 -42.97 18.85
C LYS A 501 -57.31 -41.90 19.68
N GLY A 502 -58.31 -41.25 19.10
CA GLY A 502 -59.26 -40.39 19.81
C GLY A 502 -58.87 -38.92 20.02
N ILE A 503 -57.81 -38.42 19.37
CA ILE A 503 -57.44 -37.00 19.44
C ILE A 503 -58.07 -36.23 18.26
N ASP A 504 -58.89 -35.22 18.56
CA ASP A 504 -59.43 -34.28 17.57
C ASP A 504 -58.37 -33.25 17.15
N ILE A 505 -58.18 -33.09 15.84
CA ILE A 505 -57.20 -32.20 15.22
C ILE A 505 -57.83 -30.97 14.55
N SER A 506 -59.16 -30.91 14.47
CA SER A 506 -59.89 -29.91 13.68
C SER A 506 -59.61 -28.47 14.12
N GLY A 507 -59.60 -28.22 15.44
CA GLY A 507 -59.29 -26.90 16.00
C GLY A 507 -57.87 -26.42 15.65
N MET A 508 -56.86 -27.28 15.77
CA MET A 508 -55.48 -26.91 15.44
C MET A 508 -55.30 -26.65 13.93
N LEU A 509 -56.00 -27.40 13.08
CA LEU A 509 -56.00 -27.15 11.62
C LEU A 509 -56.67 -25.81 11.27
N ALA A 510 -57.77 -25.46 11.95
CA ALA A 510 -58.45 -24.18 11.77
C ALA A 510 -57.58 -22.99 12.22
N ASP A 511 -56.88 -23.12 13.34
CA ASP A 511 -55.92 -22.12 13.82
C ASP A 511 -54.77 -21.94 12.82
N ILE A 512 -54.16 -23.04 12.34
CA ILE A 512 -53.12 -22.98 11.30
C ILE A 512 -53.65 -22.30 10.04
N ALA A 513 -54.83 -22.66 9.56
CA ALA A 513 -55.42 -22.08 8.35
C ALA A 513 -55.69 -20.58 8.49
N THR A 514 -56.16 -20.13 9.66
CA THR A 514 -56.45 -18.72 9.95
C THR A 514 -55.17 -17.88 9.89
N ILE A 515 -54.12 -18.30 10.60
CA ILE A 515 -52.88 -17.52 10.72
C ILE A 515 -52.04 -17.58 9.43
N THR A 516 -52.14 -18.68 8.67
CA THR A 516 -51.48 -18.79 7.37
C THR A 516 -52.18 -17.95 6.29
N GLY A 517 -53.51 -17.78 6.40
CA GLY A 517 -54.30 -16.92 5.51
C GLY A 517 -54.07 -15.42 5.76
N ASP A 518 -53.87 -15.03 7.03
CA ASP A 518 -53.53 -13.66 7.40
C ASP A 518 -52.55 -13.60 8.57
N LYS A 519 -51.29 -13.23 8.29
CA LYS A 519 -50.23 -13.15 9.30
C LYS A 519 -50.50 -12.12 10.40
N ARG A 520 -51.41 -11.16 10.17
CA ARG A 520 -51.78 -10.15 11.17
C ARG A 520 -52.50 -10.78 12.36
N GLU A 521 -53.23 -11.87 12.14
CA GLU A 521 -53.90 -12.65 13.19
C GLU A 521 -52.89 -13.22 14.20
N TRP A 522 -51.68 -13.58 13.75
CA TRP A 522 -50.61 -14.01 14.66
C TRP A 522 -50.28 -12.90 15.66
N VAL A 523 -50.04 -11.69 15.17
CA VAL A 523 -49.59 -10.57 16.01
C VAL A 523 -50.67 -10.17 17.02
N VAL A 524 -51.94 -10.24 16.63
CA VAL A 524 -53.08 -9.89 17.50
C VAL A 524 -53.38 -10.98 18.53
N ALA A 525 -53.34 -12.26 18.14
CA ALA A 525 -53.88 -13.37 18.96
C ALA A 525 -52.87 -14.47 19.35
N LYS A 526 -51.54 -14.26 19.19
CA LYS A 526 -50.49 -15.28 19.46
C LYS A 526 -50.58 -15.97 20.82
N ALA A 527 -51.02 -15.29 21.88
CA ALA A 527 -51.14 -15.88 23.21
C ALA A 527 -52.18 -17.01 23.23
N SER A 528 -53.32 -16.78 22.57
CA SER A 528 -54.40 -17.76 22.45
C SER A 528 -53.95 -18.98 21.63
N TYR A 529 -53.26 -18.76 20.52
CA TYR A 529 -52.75 -19.86 19.69
C TYR A 529 -51.67 -20.69 20.39
N LYS A 530 -50.71 -20.05 21.07
CA LYS A 530 -49.69 -20.78 21.84
C LYS A 530 -50.31 -21.63 22.95
N LYS A 531 -51.34 -21.11 23.63
CA LYS A 531 -52.11 -21.85 24.63
C LYS A 531 -52.80 -23.07 24.00
N ALA A 532 -53.48 -22.89 22.87
CA ALA A 532 -54.14 -23.98 22.14
C ALA A 532 -53.15 -25.09 21.73
N LEU A 533 -51.94 -24.73 21.28
CA LEU A 533 -50.90 -25.70 20.92
C LEU A 533 -50.36 -26.47 22.13
N GLN A 534 -50.15 -25.80 23.26
CA GLN A 534 -49.71 -26.47 24.48
C GLN A 534 -50.75 -27.48 24.99
N GLU A 535 -52.02 -27.09 25.01
CA GLU A 535 -53.13 -27.99 25.38
C GLU A 535 -53.23 -29.18 24.42
N PHE A 536 -52.97 -28.97 23.12
CA PHE A 536 -52.95 -30.02 22.11
C PHE A 536 -51.77 -30.98 22.27
N LEU A 537 -50.55 -30.46 22.51
CA LEU A 537 -49.36 -31.28 22.77
C LEU A 537 -49.50 -32.14 24.02
N TYR A 538 -50.10 -31.60 25.08
CA TYR A 538 -50.40 -32.34 26.31
C TYR A 538 -51.33 -33.54 26.07
N LYS A 539 -52.38 -33.35 25.24
CA LYS A 539 -53.28 -34.44 24.83
C LYS A 539 -52.53 -35.53 24.06
N ILE A 540 -51.56 -35.17 23.22
CA ILE A 540 -50.75 -36.11 22.42
C ILE A 540 -49.78 -36.89 23.31
N SER A 541 -49.07 -36.23 24.23
CA SER A 541 -48.08 -36.91 25.11
C SER A 541 -48.74 -37.92 26.03
N ASN A 542 -49.92 -37.58 26.57
CA ASN A 542 -50.73 -38.50 27.38
C ASN A 542 -51.13 -39.77 26.60
N ALA A 543 -51.22 -39.69 25.27
CA ALA A 543 -51.56 -40.83 24.43
C ALA A 543 -50.35 -41.69 23.98
N LYS A 544 -49.07 -41.29 24.23
CA LYS A 544 -47.87 -41.92 23.64
C LYS A 544 -46.80 -42.52 24.58
N GLY A 545 -46.59 -41.99 25.77
CA GLY A 545 -45.70 -42.62 26.76
C GLY A 545 -44.16 -42.68 26.52
N VAL A 546 -43.50 -41.86 25.66
CA VAL A 546 -42.01 -41.81 25.49
C VAL A 546 -41.46 -40.36 25.53
N MET A 547 -40.36 -40.09 26.27
CA MET A 547 -39.81 -38.73 26.49
C MET A 547 -38.40 -38.49 25.87
N PRO A 548 -38.13 -37.33 25.22
CA PRO A 548 -36.90 -36.98 24.47
C PRO A 548 -35.71 -36.48 25.33
N ILE A 549 -35.82 -36.56 26.65
CA ILE A 549 -34.87 -36.02 27.63
C ILE A 549 -34.56 -37.16 28.60
N SER A 550 -33.31 -37.26 29.08
CA SER A 550 -32.97 -38.24 30.11
C SER A 550 -33.87 -38.08 31.33
N SER A 551 -34.36 -39.18 31.89
CA SER A 551 -35.13 -39.13 33.14
C SER A 551 -34.31 -38.61 34.32
N GLN A 552 -32.97 -38.64 34.20
CA GLN A 552 -32.03 -38.12 35.20
C GLN A 552 -31.78 -36.61 35.06
N MET A 553 -32.30 -35.95 34.01
CA MET A 553 -32.13 -34.51 33.83
C MET A 553 -33.17 -33.72 34.64
N PRO A 554 -32.76 -32.78 35.51
CA PRO A 554 -33.68 -31.91 36.24
C PRO A 554 -34.58 -31.08 35.32
N ASN A 555 -35.79 -30.77 35.78
CA ASN A 555 -36.77 -29.99 35.02
C ASN A 555 -36.30 -28.54 34.78
N GLU A 556 -35.51 -28.01 35.69
CA GLU A 556 -34.92 -26.67 35.68
C GLU A 556 -33.97 -26.48 34.49
N LEU A 557 -33.45 -27.56 33.91
CA LEU A 557 -32.52 -27.55 32.77
C LEU A 557 -33.21 -27.79 31.42
N LYS A 558 -34.55 -27.87 31.39
CA LYS A 558 -35.30 -28.01 30.14
C LYS A 558 -35.07 -26.83 29.20
N ALA A 559 -35.18 -27.07 27.90
CA ALA A 559 -35.09 -26.00 26.89
C ALA A 559 -36.07 -24.86 27.23
N LYS A 560 -35.58 -23.62 27.09
CA LYS A 560 -36.30 -22.38 27.44
C LYS A 560 -36.64 -22.22 28.93
N SER A 561 -35.98 -22.95 29.82
CA SER A 561 -36.14 -22.74 31.25
C SER A 561 -35.66 -21.36 31.69
N THR A 562 -36.09 -20.94 32.88
CA THR A 562 -35.63 -19.71 33.53
C THR A 562 -34.11 -19.69 33.70
N TYR A 563 -33.50 -20.84 34.01
CA TYR A 563 -32.05 -20.95 34.17
C TYR A 563 -31.29 -20.62 32.87
N LEU A 564 -31.79 -21.10 31.74
CA LEU A 564 -31.20 -20.86 30.42
C LEU A 564 -31.58 -19.49 29.84
N ASN A 565 -32.17 -18.58 30.63
CA ASN A 565 -32.65 -17.28 30.19
C ASN A 565 -33.57 -17.36 28.95
N GLY A 566 -34.36 -18.44 28.84
CA GLY A 566 -35.25 -18.66 27.70
C GLY A 566 -34.57 -19.19 26.43
N GLU A 567 -33.29 -19.54 26.47
CA GLU A 567 -32.59 -20.14 25.32
C GLU A 567 -33.15 -21.52 24.96
N ASP A 568 -33.32 -21.77 23.66
CA ASP A 568 -33.75 -23.06 23.11
C ASP A 568 -32.57 -24.04 23.03
N TYR A 569 -31.99 -24.36 24.18
CA TYR A 569 -30.87 -25.29 24.32
C TYR A 569 -31.30 -26.55 25.06
N THR A 570 -30.97 -27.71 24.52
CA THR A 570 -31.22 -29.01 25.14
C THR A 570 -29.88 -29.64 25.51
N PHE A 571 -29.70 -29.96 26.80
CA PHE A 571 -28.51 -30.69 27.22
C PHE A 571 -28.49 -32.10 26.64
N ASP A 572 -27.29 -32.62 26.41
CA ASP A 572 -27.11 -33.91 25.77
C ASP A 572 -27.65 -35.03 26.67
N LYS A 573 -28.54 -35.86 26.11
CA LYS A 573 -29.12 -37.01 26.80
C LYS A 573 -28.03 -38.00 27.22
N ASP A 574 -27.05 -38.23 26.36
CA ASP A 574 -25.99 -39.21 26.61
C ASP A 574 -25.13 -38.82 27.81
N PHE A 575 -25.03 -37.52 28.14
CA PHE A 575 -24.33 -37.05 29.34
C PHE A 575 -25.10 -37.41 30.61
N PHE A 576 -26.39 -37.08 30.68
CA PHE A 576 -27.22 -37.37 31.86
C PHE A 576 -27.47 -38.86 32.05
N ASP A 577 -27.41 -39.66 30.99
CA ASP A 577 -27.49 -41.12 31.08
C ASP A 577 -26.24 -41.78 31.69
N LEU A 578 -25.15 -41.03 31.91
CA LEU A 578 -23.98 -41.53 32.64
C LEU A 578 -24.17 -41.53 34.17
N ILE A 579 -25.25 -40.90 34.66
CA ILE A 579 -25.62 -40.85 36.08
C ILE A 579 -26.18 -42.21 36.49
N ASP A 580 -25.75 -42.71 37.66
CA ASP A 580 -26.32 -43.94 38.22
C ASP A 580 -27.81 -43.71 38.53
N PRO A 581 -28.74 -44.43 37.89
CA PRO A 581 -30.17 -44.20 38.06
C PRO A 581 -30.66 -44.46 39.49
N ASN A 582 -29.88 -45.18 40.31
CA ASN A 582 -30.17 -45.41 41.73
C ASN A 582 -29.64 -44.31 42.65
N LYS A 583 -28.86 -43.36 42.11
CA LYS A 583 -28.25 -42.22 42.83
C LYS A 583 -28.50 -40.92 42.05
N PRO A 584 -29.75 -40.46 41.97
CA PRO A 584 -30.07 -39.22 41.26
C PRO A 584 -29.34 -38.04 41.90
N ILE A 585 -28.90 -37.09 41.06
CA ILE A 585 -28.19 -35.89 41.49
C ILE A 585 -29.18 -34.74 41.63
N ARG A 586 -29.31 -34.20 42.84
CA ARG A 586 -30.17 -33.04 43.13
C ARG A 586 -29.53 -31.76 42.60
N LEU A 587 -30.34 -30.88 42.02
CA LEU A 587 -29.91 -29.55 41.55
C LEU A 587 -30.46 -28.46 42.46
N GLU A 588 -29.59 -27.54 42.88
CA GLU A 588 -29.98 -26.31 43.58
C GLU A 588 -29.41 -25.10 42.84
N ILE A 589 -30.28 -24.20 42.38
CA ILE A 589 -29.88 -22.95 41.72
C ILE A 589 -30.08 -21.81 42.72
N LEU A 590 -28.98 -21.15 43.09
CA LEU A 590 -28.97 -20.07 44.07
C LEU A 590 -28.95 -18.70 43.39
N ASP A 591 -29.72 -17.75 43.95
CA ASP A 591 -29.61 -16.33 43.58
C ASP A 591 -28.42 -15.69 44.30
N SER A 592 -27.21 -16.13 43.95
CA SER A 592 -25.96 -15.62 44.52
C SER A 592 -24.88 -15.47 43.45
N ASP A 593 -23.91 -14.58 43.71
CA ASP A 593 -22.68 -14.46 42.93
C ASP A 593 -21.53 -15.31 43.52
N SER A 594 -21.84 -16.28 44.38
CA SER A 594 -20.84 -17.22 44.91
C SER A 594 -20.39 -18.22 43.83
N GLY A 595 -19.35 -19.01 44.14
CA GLY A 595 -18.94 -20.11 43.27
C GLY A 595 -19.94 -21.27 43.31
N SER A 596 -20.12 -21.93 42.17
CA SER A 596 -20.80 -23.23 42.08
C SER A 596 -19.94 -24.32 42.70
N TYR A 597 -20.58 -25.40 43.15
CA TYR A 597 -19.87 -26.57 43.66
C TYR A 597 -20.76 -27.81 43.60
N SER A 598 -20.11 -28.97 43.67
CA SER A 598 -20.73 -30.28 43.78
C SER A 598 -20.41 -30.92 45.14
N SER A 599 -21.30 -31.79 45.62
CA SER A 599 -21.05 -32.54 46.85
C SER A 599 -20.00 -33.62 46.63
N TYR A 600 -19.22 -33.89 47.68
CA TYR A 600 -18.20 -34.96 47.65
C TYR A 600 -18.80 -36.35 47.37
N GLY A 601 -20.05 -36.58 47.79
CA GLY A 601 -20.79 -37.83 47.58
C GLY A 601 -21.37 -38.01 46.18
N GLY A 602 -21.36 -36.95 45.35
CA GLY A 602 -21.88 -37.00 44.00
C GLY A 602 -23.41 -37.09 43.91
N ASP A 603 -24.12 -36.51 44.87
CA ASP A 603 -25.58 -36.53 44.99
C ASP A 603 -26.22 -35.12 44.88
N LEU A 604 -25.42 -34.07 44.80
CA LEU A 604 -25.88 -32.68 44.81
C LEU A 604 -24.97 -31.76 43.98
N VAL A 605 -25.59 -30.94 43.16
CA VAL A 605 -24.97 -29.84 42.41
C VAL A 605 -25.62 -28.53 42.84
N HIS A 606 -24.80 -27.60 43.31
CA HIS A 606 -25.18 -26.23 43.59
C HIS A 606 -24.65 -25.30 42.51
N ILE A 607 -25.55 -24.61 41.83
CA ILE A 607 -25.23 -23.61 40.82
C ILE A 607 -25.44 -22.22 41.39
N ALA A 608 -24.39 -21.41 41.33
CA ALA A 608 -24.38 -20.00 41.70
C ALA A 608 -23.77 -19.17 40.55
N GLY A 609 -23.38 -17.92 40.82
CA GLY A 609 -22.70 -17.06 39.86
C GLY A 609 -23.66 -16.32 38.92
N LYS A 610 -24.77 -15.79 39.44
CA LYS A 610 -25.82 -15.11 38.65
C LYS A 610 -25.27 -14.12 37.62
N LYS A 611 -24.37 -13.22 38.01
CA LYS A 611 -23.78 -12.25 37.07
C LYS A 611 -22.91 -12.91 36.00
N ARG A 612 -22.13 -13.93 36.38
CA ARG A 612 -21.24 -14.64 35.45
C ARG A 612 -22.05 -15.39 34.39
N ASN A 613 -23.10 -16.09 34.82
CA ASN A 613 -24.04 -16.79 33.94
C ASN A 613 -24.81 -15.82 33.04
N ALA A 614 -25.30 -14.70 33.58
CA ALA A 614 -26.00 -13.68 32.78
C ALA A 614 -25.11 -13.05 31.69
N ASN A 615 -23.80 -12.95 31.94
CA ASN A 615 -22.85 -12.36 30.99
C ASN A 615 -22.35 -13.34 29.92
N SER A 616 -22.40 -14.65 30.20
CA SER A 616 -21.83 -15.70 29.35
C SER A 616 -22.81 -16.86 29.20
N SER A 617 -23.43 -16.95 28.02
CA SER A 617 -24.28 -18.08 27.64
C SER A 617 -23.48 -19.38 27.62
N TRP A 618 -22.20 -19.29 27.25
CA TRP A 618 -21.31 -20.44 27.30
C TRP A 618 -21.09 -20.92 28.73
N GLU A 619 -20.79 -20.03 29.69
CA GLU A 619 -20.58 -20.40 31.10
C GLU A 619 -21.84 -21.03 31.71
N THR A 620 -23.01 -20.44 31.43
CA THR A 620 -24.30 -20.96 31.90
C THR A 620 -24.50 -22.44 31.55
N LYS A 621 -23.93 -22.91 30.43
CA LYS A 621 -23.99 -24.32 30.02
C LYS A 621 -22.78 -25.10 30.52
N ALA A 622 -21.60 -24.50 30.50
CA ALA A 622 -20.33 -25.13 30.85
C ALA A 622 -20.35 -25.58 32.32
N VAL A 623 -20.82 -24.72 33.21
CA VAL A 623 -20.87 -25.00 34.66
C VAL A 623 -21.74 -26.22 34.99
N ILE A 624 -22.82 -26.46 34.24
CA ILE A 624 -23.64 -27.66 34.42
C ILE A 624 -22.84 -28.92 34.10
N TYR A 625 -22.20 -28.99 32.93
CA TYR A 625 -21.40 -30.15 32.57
C TYR A 625 -20.19 -30.35 33.50
N HIS A 626 -19.61 -29.26 33.99
CA HIS A 626 -18.51 -29.28 34.94
C HIS A 626 -18.95 -29.86 36.30
N GLU A 627 -19.96 -29.27 36.94
CA GLU A 627 -20.40 -29.69 38.28
C GLU A 627 -21.05 -31.08 38.28
N TYR A 628 -21.85 -31.41 37.26
CA TYR A 628 -22.35 -32.78 37.12
C TYR A 628 -21.24 -33.76 36.79
N GLY A 629 -20.19 -33.33 36.07
CA GLY A 629 -19.01 -34.14 35.79
C GLY A 629 -18.29 -34.59 37.07
N HIS A 630 -18.17 -33.70 38.07
CA HIS A 630 -17.66 -34.05 39.40
C HIS A 630 -18.52 -35.11 40.09
N CYS A 631 -19.84 -34.99 40.03
CA CYS A 631 -20.74 -35.98 40.61
C CYS A 631 -20.65 -37.34 39.89
N ILE A 632 -20.59 -37.35 38.55
CA ILE A 632 -20.43 -38.58 37.77
C ILE A 632 -19.09 -39.26 38.11
N ASP A 633 -18.00 -38.50 38.23
CA ASP A 633 -16.72 -39.01 38.73
C ASP A 633 -16.87 -39.62 40.14
N ALA A 634 -17.53 -38.92 41.07
CA ALA A 634 -17.72 -39.42 42.42
C ALA A 634 -18.55 -40.72 42.49
N GLN A 635 -19.60 -40.83 41.69
CA GLN A 635 -20.44 -42.04 41.64
C GLN A 635 -19.70 -43.24 41.06
N ARG A 636 -18.81 -43.01 40.10
CA ARG A 636 -18.18 -44.05 39.27
C ARG A 636 -16.70 -44.29 39.56
N ALA A 637 -16.10 -43.48 40.43
CA ALA A 637 -14.68 -43.47 40.75
C ALA A 637 -13.75 -43.33 39.52
N LEU A 638 -14.13 -42.50 38.54
CA LEU A 638 -13.39 -42.36 37.27
C LEU A 638 -11.96 -41.85 37.48
N TRP A 639 -11.72 -41.04 38.51
CA TRP A 639 -10.40 -40.54 38.88
C TRP A 639 -9.38 -41.65 39.18
N THR A 640 -9.85 -42.88 39.45
CA THR A 640 -9.00 -44.07 39.67
C THR A 640 -8.75 -44.90 38.40
N ASP A 641 -9.39 -44.56 37.28
CA ASP A 641 -9.23 -45.29 36.02
C ASP A 641 -7.78 -45.20 35.53
N SER A 642 -7.15 -46.35 35.30
CA SER A 642 -5.77 -46.42 34.82
C SER A 642 -5.60 -45.74 33.47
N LYS A 643 -6.59 -45.81 32.57
CA LYS A 643 -6.53 -45.13 31.25
C LYS A 643 -6.48 -43.62 31.41
N LEU A 644 -7.25 -43.08 32.33
CA LEU A 644 -7.25 -41.65 32.64
C LEU A 644 -5.91 -41.23 33.22
N ILE A 645 -5.41 -41.98 34.22
CA ILE A 645 -4.15 -41.69 34.91
C ILE A 645 -2.99 -41.71 33.91
N ASP A 646 -2.92 -42.73 33.05
CA ASP A 646 -1.85 -42.87 32.04
C ASP A 646 -1.89 -41.74 31.01
N MET A 647 -3.07 -41.42 30.49
CA MET A 647 -3.28 -40.29 29.58
C MET A 647 -2.82 -38.98 30.24
N ARG A 648 -3.28 -38.72 31.46
CA ARG A 648 -2.94 -37.50 32.20
C ARG A 648 -1.44 -37.38 32.46
N ASN A 649 -0.79 -38.48 32.85
CA ASN A 649 0.66 -38.51 33.06
C ASN A 649 1.45 -38.24 31.76
N ALA A 650 1.01 -38.78 30.63
CA ALA A 650 1.62 -38.52 29.33
C ALA A 650 1.53 -37.03 28.95
N GLN A 651 0.36 -36.43 29.15
CA GLN A 651 0.13 -35.01 28.90
C GLN A 651 0.96 -34.11 29.82
N ILE A 652 1.06 -34.43 31.11
CA ILE A 652 1.92 -33.71 32.06
C ILE A 652 3.38 -33.75 31.62
N LYS A 653 3.86 -34.91 31.16
CA LYS A 653 5.22 -35.07 30.64
C LYS A 653 5.45 -34.21 29.40
N MET A 654 4.49 -34.17 28.48
CA MET A 654 4.53 -33.31 27.30
C MET A 654 4.60 -31.83 27.69
N LEU A 655 3.69 -31.38 28.56
CA LEU A 655 3.58 -30.00 29.02
C LEU A 655 4.84 -29.48 29.74
N LYS A 656 5.51 -30.35 30.49
CA LYS A 656 6.77 -30.02 31.20
C LYS A 656 8.00 -30.00 30.29
N LYS A 657 7.90 -30.50 29.05
CA LYS A 657 9.02 -30.52 28.10
C LYS A 657 9.45 -29.09 27.78
N LYS A 658 10.75 -28.81 27.95
CA LYS A 658 11.34 -27.51 27.62
C LYS A 658 11.56 -27.41 26.11
N GLY A 659 11.26 -26.24 25.57
CA GLY A 659 11.55 -25.86 24.19
C GLY A 659 11.98 -24.40 24.14
N GLU A 660 12.49 -23.99 22.97
CA GLU A 660 12.76 -22.58 22.71
C GLU A 660 11.51 -21.90 22.17
N TYR A 661 11.06 -20.85 22.86
CA TYR A 661 9.86 -20.12 22.52
C TYR A 661 10.12 -18.62 22.46
N THR A 662 9.47 -17.95 21.52
CA THR A 662 9.52 -16.49 21.39
C THR A 662 8.35 -15.83 22.10
N VAL A 663 8.65 -14.97 23.07
CA VAL A 663 7.68 -14.23 23.90
C VAL A 663 7.93 -12.73 23.81
N TYR A 664 6.90 -11.94 24.12
CA TYR A 664 7.02 -10.49 24.29
C TYR A 664 7.16 -10.17 25.77
N GLU A 665 8.24 -9.50 26.15
CA GLU A 665 8.48 -9.06 27.52
C GLU A 665 8.34 -7.56 27.63
N ARG A 666 7.60 -7.12 28.67
CA ARG A 666 7.47 -5.70 28.99
C ARG A 666 8.73 -5.23 29.70
N LYS A 667 9.49 -4.34 29.07
CA LYS A 667 10.70 -3.71 29.62
C LYS A 667 10.49 -2.21 29.82
N TRP A 668 11.08 -1.68 30.88
CA TRP A 668 11.07 -0.24 31.13
C TRP A 668 12.24 0.42 30.43
N ASN A 669 11.97 1.45 29.64
CA ASN A 669 13.00 2.30 29.05
C ASN A 669 13.33 3.43 30.03
N HIS A 670 14.45 3.31 30.74
CA HIS A 670 14.94 4.31 31.69
C HIS A 670 15.37 5.63 31.03
N LYS A 671 15.59 5.66 29.71
CA LYS A 671 16.00 6.88 28.98
C LYS A 671 14.79 7.71 28.52
N ASP A 672 13.75 7.03 28.02
CA ASP A 672 12.59 7.70 27.41
C ASP A 672 11.35 7.73 28.33
N GLY A 673 11.43 7.13 29.53
CA GLY A 673 10.36 7.19 30.53
C GLY A 673 9.09 6.45 30.12
N GLY A 674 9.20 5.21 29.64
CA GLY A 674 8.05 4.42 29.21
C GLY A 674 8.27 2.91 29.12
N TRP A 675 7.19 2.15 29.15
CA TRP A 675 7.20 0.70 28.92
C TRP A 675 7.21 0.39 27.43
N TYR A 676 8.04 -0.56 27.00
CA TYR A 676 8.01 -1.13 25.66
C TYR A 676 8.00 -2.66 25.74
N HIS A 677 7.56 -3.33 24.68
CA HIS A 677 7.60 -4.78 24.59
C HIS A 677 8.75 -5.20 23.68
N GLU A 678 9.67 -6.01 24.21
CA GLU A 678 10.76 -6.61 23.44
C GLU A 678 10.45 -8.06 23.13
N ARG A 679 10.73 -8.48 21.90
CA ARG A 679 10.61 -9.88 21.49
C ARG A 679 11.88 -10.63 21.87
N VAL A 680 11.77 -11.59 22.79
CA VAL A 680 12.89 -12.39 23.28
C VAL A 680 12.63 -13.88 23.07
N THR A 681 13.69 -14.63 22.79
CA THR A 681 13.66 -16.10 22.75
C THR A 681 14.12 -16.65 24.08
N LYS A 682 13.35 -17.57 24.67
CA LYS A 682 13.62 -18.18 25.97
C LYS A 682 13.40 -19.68 25.92
N THR A 683 14.24 -20.42 26.62
CA THR A 683 14.03 -21.84 26.87
C THR A 683 13.13 -22.02 28.09
N MET A 684 11.91 -22.51 27.89
CA MET A 684 10.91 -22.70 28.96
C MET A 684 10.04 -23.94 28.72
N PRO A 685 9.33 -24.46 29.73
CA PRO A 685 8.33 -25.52 29.54
C PRO A 685 7.21 -25.08 28.59
N MET A 686 6.69 -26.00 27.78
CA MET A 686 5.54 -25.74 26.90
C MET A 686 4.35 -25.13 27.66
N VAL A 687 4.06 -25.64 28.86
CA VAL A 687 2.96 -25.13 29.69
C VAL A 687 3.14 -23.68 30.13
N GLU A 688 4.37 -23.25 30.42
CA GLU A 688 4.67 -21.88 30.79
C GLU A 688 4.43 -20.93 29.62
N TYR A 689 4.87 -21.34 28.42
CA TYR A 689 4.64 -20.60 27.20
C TYR A 689 3.14 -20.43 26.89
N ILE A 690 2.37 -21.51 26.99
CA ILE A 690 0.94 -21.51 26.69
C ILE A 690 0.17 -20.67 27.70
N ASP A 691 0.39 -20.84 29.01
CA ASP A 691 -0.26 -20.04 30.04
C ASP A 691 0.05 -18.54 29.87
N THR A 692 1.29 -18.19 29.53
CA THR A 692 1.68 -16.81 29.20
C THR A 692 0.90 -16.27 27.99
N LYS A 693 0.74 -17.06 26.92
CA LYS A 693 -0.05 -16.66 25.74
C LYS A 693 -1.52 -16.47 26.07
N LEU A 694 -2.10 -17.32 26.91
CA LEU A 694 -3.49 -17.22 27.33
C LEU A 694 -3.73 -15.97 28.18
N GLN A 695 -2.81 -15.62 29.10
CA GLN A 695 -2.85 -14.37 29.86
C GLN A 695 -2.82 -13.14 28.93
N GLN A 696 -1.87 -13.10 27.99
CA GLN A 696 -1.77 -12.01 27.00
C GLN A 696 -3.03 -11.90 26.13
N LEU A 697 -3.62 -13.04 25.75
CA LEU A 697 -4.86 -13.06 24.98
C LEU A 697 -6.04 -12.51 25.80
N GLN A 698 -6.14 -12.89 27.08
CA GLN A 698 -7.16 -12.40 27.99
C GLN A 698 -7.07 -10.88 28.19
N GLU A 699 -5.86 -10.35 28.46
CA GLU A 699 -5.60 -8.91 28.57
C GLU A 699 -6.00 -8.15 27.30
N LYS A 700 -5.64 -8.70 26.13
CA LYS A 700 -6.01 -8.13 24.84
C LYS A 700 -7.53 -8.07 24.66
N ILE A 701 -8.23 -9.17 24.98
CA ILE A 701 -9.69 -9.25 24.87
C ILE A 701 -10.36 -8.25 25.81
N LEU A 702 -9.86 -8.09 27.04
CA LEU A 702 -10.36 -7.11 27.99
C LEU A 702 -10.29 -5.67 27.45
N GLY A 703 -9.25 -5.34 26.67
CA GLY A 703 -9.12 -4.04 25.99
C GLY A 703 -9.95 -3.89 24.70
N MET A 704 -10.57 -4.95 24.19
CA MET A 704 -11.39 -4.91 22.98
C MET A 704 -12.84 -4.52 23.28
N LYS A 705 -13.46 -3.83 22.31
CA LYS A 705 -14.89 -3.48 22.35
C LYS A 705 -15.76 -4.73 22.20
N GLU A 706 -16.91 -4.74 22.87
CA GLU A 706 -17.85 -5.88 22.86
C GLU A 706 -18.45 -6.17 21.47
N ASP A 707 -18.63 -5.14 20.63
CA ASP A 707 -19.19 -5.25 19.27
C ASP A 707 -18.36 -6.17 18.36
N VAL A 708 -17.06 -6.31 18.64
CA VAL A 708 -16.16 -7.20 17.90
C VAL A 708 -16.55 -8.67 18.07
N PHE A 709 -17.10 -9.03 19.22
CA PHE A 709 -17.49 -10.40 19.57
C PHE A 709 -18.92 -10.68 19.11
N GLN A 710 -19.83 -9.73 19.32
CA GLN A 710 -21.23 -9.84 18.89
C GLN A 710 -21.36 -10.15 17.39
N LYS A 711 -20.52 -9.51 16.55
CA LYS A 711 -20.44 -9.79 15.09
C LYS A 711 -20.07 -11.23 14.74
N ARG A 712 -19.51 -11.99 15.68
CA ARG A 712 -19.10 -13.39 15.53
C ARG A 712 -20.04 -14.36 16.24
N GLY A 713 -21.18 -13.87 16.74
CA GLY A 713 -22.18 -14.68 17.43
C GLY A 713 -21.74 -15.23 18.79
N ILE A 714 -20.78 -14.56 19.44
CA ILE A 714 -20.31 -14.89 20.80
C ILE A 714 -20.24 -13.61 21.63
N THR A 715 -20.34 -13.71 22.95
CA THR A 715 -20.08 -12.57 23.82
C THR A 715 -18.59 -12.42 24.09
N LYS A 716 -18.17 -11.21 24.52
CA LYS A 716 -16.81 -10.99 25.01
C LYS A 716 -16.51 -11.89 26.21
N TRP A 717 -17.50 -12.09 27.07
CA TRP A 717 -17.38 -12.92 28.26
C TRP A 717 -17.29 -14.40 27.92
N ASP A 718 -18.02 -14.91 26.92
CA ASP A 718 -17.88 -16.30 26.44
C ASP A 718 -16.42 -16.63 26.08
N ALA A 719 -15.72 -15.68 25.45
CA ALA A 719 -14.30 -15.85 25.10
C ALA A 719 -13.39 -15.81 26.33
N ILE A 720 -13.70 -14.96 27.33
CA ILE A 720 -12.94 -14.88 28.59
C ILE A 720 -13.12 -16.16 29.40
N GLU A 721 -14.35 -16.68 29.48
CA GLU A 721 -14.66 -17.90 30.24
C GLU A 721 -14.02 -19.14 29.61
N GLN A 722 -14.02 -19.23 28.27
CA GLN A 722 -13.28 -20.29 27.56
C GLN A 722 -11.76 -20.23 27.83
N ILE A 723 -11.17 -19.04 27.94
CA ILE A 723 -9.76 -18.89 28.36
C ILE A 723 -9.59 -19.34 29.82
N GLY A 724 -10.49 -18.92 30.71
CA GLY A 724 -10.49 -19.30 32.12
C GLY A 724 -10.51 -20.82 32.32
N SER A 725 -11.50 -21.50 31.72
CA SER A 725 -11.64 -22.96 31.74
C SER A 725 -10.39 -23.68 31.19
N THR A 726 -9.80 -23.19 30.09
CA THR A 726 -8.54 -23.74 29.56
C THR A 726 -7.40 -23.60 30.57
N ARG A 727 -7.31 -22.45 31.26
CA ARG A 727 -6.26 -22.20 32.24
C ARG A 727 -6.46 -22.99 33.53
N ASP A 728 -7.68 -23.31 33.92
CA ASP A 728 -7.95 -24.16 35.08
C ASP A 728 -7.64 -25.63 34.77
N THR A 729 -7.97 -26.08 33.56
CA THR A 729 -7.55 -27.39 33.04
C THR A 729 -6.01 -27.52 33.00
N ILE A 730 -5.29 -26.46 32.59
CA ILE A 730 -3.82 -26.47 32.67
C ILE A 730 -3.34 -26.60 34.11
N LYS A 731 -4.03 -25.95 35.05
CA LYS A 731 -3.67 -25.98 36.48
C LYS A 731 -3.88 -27.33 37.11
N SER A 732 -4.91 -28.07 36.71
CA SER A 732 -5.14 -29.44 37.16
C SER A 732 -4.08 -30.43 36.63
N LEU A 733 -3.43 -30.13 35.50
CA LEU A 733 -2.30 -30.90 34.96
C LEU A 733 -0.95 -30.49 35.60
N VAL A 734 -0.64 -29.19 35.60
CA VAL A 734 0.62 -28.66 36.12
C VAL A 734 0.35 -27.47 37.04
N VAL A 735 0.09 -27.78 38.32
CA VAL A 735 -0.35 -26.87 39.40
C VAL A 735 0.37 -25.51 39.49
N LYS A 736 1.62 -25.42 39.02
CA LYS A 736 2.39 -24.17 38.99
C LYS A 736 1.82 -23.13 38.00
N TYR A 737 1.18 -23.56 36.92
CA TYR A 737 0.73 -22.72 35.81
C TYR A 737 -0.81 -22.76 35.72
N GLY A 738 -1.42 -21.72 35.14
CA GLY A 738 -2.88 -21.62 35.05
C GLY A 738 -3.55 -20.92 36.24
N SER A 739 -4.88 -20.90 36.24
CA SER A 739 -5.71 -20.13 37.19
C SER A 739 -7.05 -20.83 37.42
N GLY A 740 -7.70 -20.58 38.56
CA GLY A 740 -8.98 -21.19 38.94
C GLY A 740 -8.98 -21.47 40.44
N HIS A 741 -8.41 -22.60 40.84
CA HIS A 741 -8.24 -22.96 42.26
C HIS A 741 -6.87 -22.61 42.84
N THR A 742 -6.73 -22.67 44.17
CA THR A 742 -5.46 -22.44 44.88
C THR A 742 -4.50 -23.62 44.70
N THR A 743 -3.19 -23.38 44.79
CA THR A 743 -2.17 -24.45 44.76
C THR A 743 -2.38 -25.48 45.88
N SER A 744 -2.91 -25.06 47.04
CA SER A 744 -3.20 -25.98 48.15
C SER A 744 -4.39 -26.90 47.86
N TYR A 745 -5.38 -26.44 47.09
CA TYR A 745 -6.52 -27.25 46.65
C TYR A 745 -6.05 -28.46 45.81
N PHE A 746 -5.25 -28.21 44.78
CA PHE A 746 -4.75 -29.26 43.87
C PHE A 746 -3.76 -30.25 44.52
N LYS A 747 -3.16 -29.88 45.65
CA LYS A 747 -2.28 -30.78 46.42
C LYS A 747 -3.05 -31.81 47.25
N LYS A 748 -4.35 -31.62 47.47
CA LYS A 748 -5.20 -32.62 48.12
C LYS A 748 -5.35 -33.82 47.18
N THR A 749 -5.41 -35.02 47.75
CA THR A 749 -5.65 -36.26 47.00
C THR A 749 -6.89 -36.12 46.11
N ARG A 750 -6.82 -36.70 44.89
CA ARG A 750 -7.91 -36.74 43.89
C ARG A 750 -8.27 -35.41 43.21
N MET A 751 -8.04 -34.26 43.85
CA MET A 751 -8.57 -32.99 43.33
C MET A 751 -8.03 -32.61 41.95
N SER A 752 -6.77 -32.97 41.65
CA SER A 752 -6.22 -32.68 40.32
C SER A 752 -6.81 -33.56 39.21
N GLU A 753 -7.14 -34.81 39.52
CA GLU A 753 -7.76 -35.75 38.59
C GLU A 753 -9.23 -35.40 38.36
N THR A 754 -9.96 -35.08 39.43
CA THR A 754 -11.38 -34.74 39.40
C THR A 754 -11.65 -33.43 38.68
N GLU A 755 -10.87 -32.36 38.90
CA GLU A 755 -10.98 -31.12 38.11
C GLU A 755 -10.67 -31.33 36.63
N TYR A 756 -9.65 -32.13 36.32
CA TYR A 756 -9.33 -32.47 34.94
C TYR A 756 -10.48 -33.22 34.24
N LEU A 757 -11.13 -34.15 34.94
CA LEU A 757 -12.30 -34.89 34.44
C LEU A 757 -13.52 -33.98 34.24
N ALA A 758 -13.83 -33.11 35.19
CA ALA A 758 -14.96 -32.18 35.07
C ALA A 758 -14.82 -31.29 33.83
N HIS A 759 -13.63 -30.74 33.59
CA HIS A 759 -13.35 -30.03 32.35
C HIS A 759 -13.38 -30.95 31.12
N ALA A 760 -13.02 -32.23 31.21
CA ALA A 760 -13.19 -33.17 30.09
C ALA A 760 -14.66 -33.36 29.69
N PHE A 761 -15.58 -33.46 30.67
CA PHE A 761 -17.01 -33.50 30.41
C PHE A 761 -17.51 -32.21 29.73
N GLU A 762 -17.20 -31.06 30.34
CA GLU A 762 -17.52 -29.74 29.79
C GLU A 762 -17.08 -29.61 28.31
N ASN A 763 -15.83 -29.97 28.03
CA ASN A 763 -15.25 -29.86 26.70
C ASN A 763 -15.79 -30.88 25.69
N THR A 764 -16.32 -32.01 26.14
CA THR A 764 -16.90 -33.06 25.29
C THR A 764 -18.30 -32.74 24.79
N PHE A 765 -19.11 -32.11 25.64
CA PHE A 765 -20.53 -31.88 25.36
C PHE A 765 -20.85 -30.43 25.00
N LEU A 766 -20.00 -29.46 25.37
CA LEU A 766 -20.16 -28.06 24.97
C LEU A 766 -19.04 -27.56 24.06
N GLY A 767 -17.80 -27.96 24.35
CA GLY A 767 -16.60 -27.58 23.58
C GLY A 767 -16.01 -26.22 23.95
N ASN A 768 -14.71 -26.06 23.68
CA ASN A 768 -13.94 -24.85 23.96
C ASN A 768 -12.94 -24.57 22.84
N ARG A 769 -13.17 -23.47 22.10
CA ARG A 769 -12.35 -23.13 20.93
C ARG A 769 -10.95 -22.68 21.29
N VAL A 770 -10.77 -22.13 22.50
CA VAL A 770 -9.46 -21.70 22.99
C VAL A 770 -8.62 -22.93 23.30
N PHE A 771 -9.19 -23.89 24.02
CA PHE A 771 -8.50 -25.13 24.35
C PHE A 771 -8.08 -25.90 23.08
N GLN A 772 -9.00 -26.10 22.14
CA GLN A 772 -8.74 -26.69 20.82
C GLN A 772 -7.56 -26.05 20.09
N LYS A 773 -7.45 -24.72 20.17
CA LYS A 773 -6.41 -23.99 19.44
C LYS A 773 -5.04 -24.13 20.07
N TYR A 774 -4.94 -24.10 21.39
CA TYR A 774 -3.65 -24.01 22.09
C TYR A 774 -3.11 -25.38 22.52
N LEU A 775 -3.98 -26.37 22.74
CA LEU A 775 -3.63 -27.73 23.17
C LEU A 775 -4.53 -28.76 22.46
N PRO A 776 -4.52 -28.84 21.12
CA PRO A 776 -5.43 -29.70 20.35
C PRO A 776 -5.32 -31.18 20.71
N ASP A 777 -4.11 -31.69 20.93
CA ASP A 777 -3.89 -33.11 21.21
C ASP A 777 -4.51 -33.52 22.55
N ILE A 778 -4.24 -32.73 23.61
CA ILE A 778 -4.83 -32.92 24.94
C ILE A 778 -6.37 -32.84 24.87
N TYR A 779 -6.89 -31.83 24.16
CA TYR A 779 -8.33 -31.65 23.98
C TYR A 779 -8.99 -32.88 23.34
N ASN A 780 -8.39 -33.40 22.27
CA ASN A 780 -8.94 -34.57 21.56
C ASN A 780 -8.86 -35.85 22.38
N GLU A 781 -7.75 -36.06 23.11
CA GLU A 781 -7.58 -37.21 24.02
C GLU A 781 -8.64 -37.21 25.13
N MET A 782 -8.92 -36.05 25.74
CA MET A 782 -9.97 -35.90 26.76
C MET A 782 -11.34 -36.32 26.23
N ILE A 783 -11.70 -35.85 25.03
CA ILE A 783 -13.00 -36.14 24.42
C ILE A 783 -13.13 -37.61 24.07
N ALA A 784 -12.07 -38.21 23.53
CA ALA A 784 -12.05 -39.62 23.20
C ALA A 784 -12.28 -40.49 24.45
N TYR A 785 -11.67 -40.11 25.58
CA TYR A 785 -11.88 -40.78 26.86
C TYR A 785 -13.35 -40.71 27.32
N ILE A 786 -13.95 -39.52 27.35
CA ILE A 786 -15.34 -39.34 27.82
C ILE A 786 -16.34 -40.03 26.89
N ARG A 787 -16.17 -39.93 25.56
CA ARG A 787 -17.05 -40.57 24.58
C ARG A 787 -16.99 -42.10 24.60
N ALA A 788 -15.95 -42.69 25.19
CA ALA A 788 -15.83 -44.13 25.36
C ALA A 788 -16.64 -44.67 26.56
N LEU A 789 -17.06 -43.80 27.49
CA LEU A 789 -17.86 -44.20 28.65
C LEU A 789 -19.26 -44.69 28.22
N LYS A 790 -19.79 -45.67 28.94
CA LYS A 790 -21.15 -46.20 28.75
C LYS A 790 -22.06 -45.85 29.94
N PRO A 791 -23.38 -45.70 29.71
CA PRO A 791 -24.39 -45.70 30.77
C PRO A 791 -24.26 -46.94 31.66
N ILE A 792 -24.66 -46.83 32.93
CA ILE A 792 -24.61 -47.91 33.93
C ILE A 792 -25.93 -48.68 33.94
#